data_AF-A0A328FDH0-F1
#
_entry.id   AF-A0A328FDH0-F1
#
_cell.length_a   1.000
_cell.length_b   1.000
_cell.length_c   1.000
_cell.angle_alpha   90.00
_cell.angle_beta   90.00
_cell.angle_gamma   90.00
#
_symmetry.space_group_name_H-M   'P 1'
#
loop_
_entity.id
_entity.type
_entity.pdbx_description
1 polymer ?
#
loop_
_entity_poly.entity_id
_entity_poly.type
_entity_poly.pdbx_seq_one_letter_code
_entity_poly.pdbx_strand_id
1 'polypeptide(L)'
;MTENLKSWGTLERNVRTIASFKWNRNCIPEQISGVNIDAVVKLEHDYYILVEVTERKSLTKTREDINKLIMAKASLFTKSIFAKCYCVTLDNPTPAMQNAGKENSIEVMSYKNFVKDFYDFESYNHIRKQRPFGSSYNPYTGEVDRTTYIPVHYYSKTLKKDLTIDEIIKKLQSGKKIILLGDYGTGKSRCIRELFFLLCKTSKASKVYPLAIDLRENWGLNSGAEIIRRHFQELGLEKIADNVIKSYREIPFCFMLDGFDEIGSQAWNESPSKLSLIRKKSLEGVRHLITNVNHGMLISGRKHYFNTDHEMHESLGTSPDQVEIIQCYDEFTDDEMVAFLNKLSNSIILPDWLPRRPLICQVIITFDDLTIEQLLSSNENIFGFWKLFIDAVTKRESNIRSALDPTSIKSILKKIARRTRLKPGVVGPITQTEINAAFEEVVGTPPIGESAIVLQRLPGLGRVKSESDERQFIDIFILDGLWAEDIIDAVNSFDKTILSDNWKNPLKKVGLEIVATEINGNGNGDSKISFYIEYLKEACESNNIILSCDLIASIILGCANGKKIDFPDIKLSDGHFSLLDFSDSHVENITFKECIIEEFYLPKKKLKNINLIDCTINQLYGISSDASLPNWVESCLIENFEAVDTVSRIKKANLSIPQRIFITIIRKTFFQPGSARKEEALLRGLGLIDRKGFTKKIVNLLIRENIIEKDKGKEGYLYIPNRSEVARMKSILDDLKHSKDKLWQRISNME
;
A
#
# COMPACT_ATOMS: atom_id res chain seq x y z
N MET A 1 -26.51 -14.40 -20.38
CA MET A 1 -26.37 -13.50 -21.56
C MET A 1 -27.71 -13.16 -22.25
N THR A 2 -28.84 -13.75 -21.86
CA THR A 2 -30.15 -13.46 -22.50
C THR A 2 -31.32 -13.47 -21.52
N GLU A 3 -31.13 -13.80 -20.23
CA GLU A 3 -32.28 -14.10 -19.35
C GLU A 3 -33.06 -12.89 -18.83
N ASN A 4 -32.41 -11.75 -18.57
CA ASN A 4 -33.11 -10.54 -18.07
C ASN A 4 -33.61 -9.58 -19.16
N LEU A 5 -33.44 -9.90 -20.44
CA LEU A 5 -33.99 -9.16 -21.59
C LEU A 5 -35.11 -9.91 -22.31
N LYS A 6 -35.50 -11.10 -21.84
CA LYS A 6 -36.47 -12.00 -22.48
C LYS A 6 -37.94 -11.53 -22.47
N SER A 7 -38.23 -10.36 -21.90
CA SER A 7 -39.58 -9.80 -21.93
C SER A 7 -39.63 -8.60 -22.86
N TRP A 8 -40.50 -8.69 -23.86
CA TRP A 8 -40.75 -7.65 -24.86
C TRP A 8 -40.96 -6.27 -24.22
N GLY A 9 -41.72 -6.22 -23.12
CA GLY A 9 -41.97 -4.97 -22.38
C GLY A 9 -40.72 -4.37 -21.72
N THR A 10 -39.68 -5.17 -21.42
CA THR A 10 -38.40 -4.65 -20.92
C THR A 10 -37.58 -4.03 -22.05
N LEU A 11 -37.52 -4.67 -23.22
CA LEU A 11 -36.80 -4.15 -24.38
C LEU A 11 -37.43 -2.84 -24.88
N GLU A 12 -38.75 -2.84 -25.06
CA GLU A 12 -39.54 -1.68 -25.51
C GLU A 12 -39.37 -0.49 -24.56
N ARG A 13 -39.47 -0.70 -23.24
CA ARG A 13 -39.23 0.34 -22.24
C ARG A 13 -37.83 0.94 -22.33
N ASN A 14 -36.81 0.09 -22.53
CA ASN A 14 -35.43 0.56 -22.67
C ASN A 14 -35.23 1.38 -23.96
N VAL A 15 -35.80 0.92 -25.09
CA VAL A 15 -35.75 1.67 -26.36
C VAL A 15 -36.41 3.03 -26.20
N ARG A 16 -37.61 3.11 -25.59
CA ARG A 16 -38.28 4.39 -25.31
C ARG A 16 -37.45 5.31 -24.43
N THR A 17 -36.83 4.77 -23.38
CA THR A 17 -36.00 5.55 -22.47
C THR A 17 -34.79 6.15 -23.19
N ILE A 18 -34.10 5.35 -24.01
CA ILE A 18 -32.96 5.84 -24.81
C ILE A 18 -33.43 6.84 -25.87
N ALA A 19 -34.54 6.56 -26.55
CA ALA A 19 -35.15 7.45 -27.52
C ALA A 19 -35.47 8.82 -26.90
N SER A 20 -36.08 8.85 -25.71
CA SER A 20 -36.40 10.12 -25.04
C SER A 20 -35.17 10.95 -24.74
N PHE A 21 -34.04 10.32 -24.36
CA PHE A 21 -32.79 11.04 -24.14
C PHE A 21 -32.09 11.45 -25.44
N LYS A 22 -32.08 10.56 -26.45
CA LYS A 22 -31.46 10.81 -27.75
C LYS A 22 -32.08 12.02 -28.45
N TRP A 23 -33.39 12.20 -28.30
CA TRP A 23 -34.15 13.26 -28.96
C TRP A 23 -34.65 14.36 -28.02
N ASN A 24 -34.36 14.28 -26.71
CA ASN A 24 -34.74 15.26 -25.69
C ASN A 24 -36.23 15.63 -25.71
N ARG A 25 -37.08 14.61 -25.81
CA ARG A 25 -38.55 14.70 -25.90
C ARG A 25 -39.17 13.45 -25.30
N ASN A 26 -40.43 13.54 -24.88
CA ASN A 26 -41.17 12.36 -24.42
C ASN A 26 -41.28 11.33 -25.55
N CYS A 27 -40.99 10.08 -25.23
CA CYS A 27 -41.16 8.95 -26.12
C CYS A 27 -42.27 8.05 -25.57
N ILE A 28 -43.42 8.07 -26.23
CA ILE A 28 -44.62 7.36 -25.77
C ILE A 28 -45.15 6.44 -26.87
N PRO A 29 -45.81 5.32 -26.52
CA PRO A 29 -46.57 4.57 -27.50
C PRO A 29 -47.77 5.40 -27.96
N GLU A 30 -48.06 5.42 -29.26
CA GLU A 30 -49.17 6.18 -29.83
C GLU A 30 -49.77 5.45 -31.04
N GLN A 31 -51.08 5.57 -31.22
CA GLN A 31 -51.76 5.05 -32.40
C GLN A 31 -51.79 6.13 -33.50
N ILE A 32 -51.22 5.82 -34.65
CA ILE A 32 -51.18 6.71 -35.82
C ILE A 32 -52.02 6.09 -36.93
N SER A 33 -53.17 6.70 -37.20
CA SER A 33 -54.09 6.29 -38.28
C SER A 33 -54.46 4.81 -38.24
N GLY A 34 -54.81 4.33 -37.04
CA GLY A 34 -55.20 2.94 -36.79
C GLY A 34 -54.05 1.98 -36.48
N VAL A 35 -52.79 2.38 -36.72
CA VAL A 35 -51.60 1.57 -36.47
C VAL A 35 -50.99 1.92 -35.12
N ASN A 36 -50.84 0.95 -34.23
CA ASN A 36 -50.12 1.14 -32.97
C ASN A 36 -48.61 1.16 -33.23
N ILE A 37 -47.95 2.22 -32.78
CA ILE A 37 -46.49 2.36 -32.85
C ILE A 37 -45.92 2.31 -31.42
N ASP A 38 -44.94 1.44 -31.22
CA ASP A 38 -44.35 1.16 -29.89
C ASP A 38 -43.73 2.42 -29.24
N ALA A 39 -43.16 3.30 -30.05
CA ALA A 39 -42.44 4.47 -29.61
C ALA A 39 -42.53 5.63 -30.62
N VAL A 40 -43.17 6.72 -30.21
CA VAL A 40 -43.35 7.94 -31.01
C VAL A 40 -42.72 9.12 -30.27
N VAL A 41 -41.94 9.92 -31.01
CA VAL A 41 -41.34 11.15 -30.51
C VAL A 41 -41.70 12.30 -31.44
N LYS A 42 -42.44 13.27 -30.93
CA LYS A 42 -42.80 14.49 -31.66
C LYS A 42 -41.73 15.54 -31.40
N LEU A 43 -40.81 15.72 -32.35
CA LEU A 43 -39.72 16.69 -32.23
C LEU A 43 -40.24 18.11 -32.45
N GLU A 44 -41.02 18.28 -33.51
CA GLU A 44 -41.70 19.51 -33.93
C GLU A 44 -43.11 19.18 -34.42
N HIS A 45 -43.92 20.19 -34.72
CA HIS A 45 -45.30 20.01 -35.17
C HIS A 45 -45.44 19.19 -36.46
N ASP A 46 -44.41 19.22 -37.29
CA ASP A 46 -44.29 18.66 -38.64
C ASP A 46 -43.14 17.64 -38.77
N TYR A 47 -42.48 17.27 -37.67
CA TYR A 47 -41.35 16.33 -37.70
C TYR A 47 -41.37 15.32 -36.55
N TYR A 48 -41.68 14.06 -36.85
CA TYR A 48 -41.85 12.97 -35.88
C TYR A 48 -40.78 11.88 -36.07
N ILE A 49 -40.45 11.17 -34.98
CA ILE A 49 -39.67 9.93 -35.00
C ILE A 49 -40.58 8.77 -34.60
N LEU A 50 -40.60 7.72 -35.41
CA LEU A 50 -41.35 6.49 -35.16
C LEU A 50 -40.37 5.34 -34.96
N VAL A 51 -40.56 4.55 -33.90
CA VAL A 51 -39.71 3.41 -33.57
C VAL A 51 -40.60 2.20 -33.28
N GLU A 52 -40.38 1.11 -34.02
CA GLU A 52 -40.95 -0.22 -33.71
C GLU A 52 -39.87 -1.10 -33.08
N VAL A 53 -40.26 -1.94 -32.12
CA VAL A 53 -39.38 -2.81 -31.36
C VAL A 53 -39.73 -4.27 -31.60
N THR A 54 -38.80 -5.04 -32.16
CA THR A 54 -39.02 -6.45 -32.47
C THR A 54 -38.03 -7.38 -31.76
N GLU A 55 -38.55 -8.43 -31.12
CA GLU A 55 -37.72 -9.49 -30.51
C GLU A 55 -37.39 -10.64 -31.47
N ARG A 56 -38.21 -10.82 -32.51
CA ARG A 56 -38.13 -12.01 -33.37
C ARG A 56 -37.13 -11.85 -34.51
N LYS A 57 -36.36 -12.91 -34.78
CA LYS A 57 -35.35 -13.00 -35.85
C LYS A 57 -35.92 -13.38 -37.23
N SER A 58 -37.23 -13.37 -37.44
CA SER A 58 -37.78 -13.74 -38.75
C SER A 58 -37.91 -12.52 -39.66
N LEU A 59 -37.46 -12.66 -40.91
CA LEU A 59 -37.61 -11.62 -41.92
C LEU A 59 -39.07 -11.22 -42.10
N THR A 60 -40.00 -12.18 -42.00
CA THR A 60 -41.44 -11.95 -42.06
C THR A 60 -41.90 -10.97 -40.98
N LYS A 61 -41.50 -11.18 -39.72
CA LYS A 61 -41.90 -10.30 -38.63
C LYS A 61 -41.31 -8.90 -38.78
N THR A 62 -40.03 -8.80 -39.16
CA THR A 62 -39.42 -7.50 -39.45
C THR A 62 -40.14 -6.76 -40.58
N ARG A 63 -40.56 -7.46 -41.65
CA ARG A 63 -41.35 -6.87 -42.74
C ARG A 63 -42.72 -6.38 -42.28
N GLU A 64 -43.40 -7.12 -41.39
CA GLU A 64 -44.66 -6.67 -40.79
C GLU A 64 -44.48 -5.36 -40.01
N ASP A 65 -43.44 -5.27 -39.17
CA ASP A 65 -43.20 -4.06 -38.38
C ASP A 65 -42.71 -2.89 -39.25
N ILE A 66 -41.95 -3.16 -40.31
CA ILE A 66 -41.62 -2.17 -41.35
C ILE A 66 -42.88 -1.66 -42.04
N ASN A 67 -43.81 -2.54 -42.41
CA ASN A 67 -45.06 -2.15 -43.08
C ASN A 67 -45.93 -1.27 -42.18
N LYS A 68 -45.98 -1.51 -40.86
CA LYS A 68 -46.62 -0.60 -39.90
C LYS A 68 -46.03 0.80 -39.98
N LEU A 69 -44.70 0.91 -39.96
CA LEU A 69 -43.99 2.19 -40.06
C LEU A 69 -44.25 2.87 -41.41
N ILE A 70 -44.31 2.13 -42.53
CA ILE A 70 -44.65 2.67 -43.85
C ILE A 70 -46.05 3.27 -43.85
N MET A 71 -47.05 2.56 -43.33
CA MET A 71 -48.44 3.04 -43.25
C MET A 71 -48.55 4.30 -42.38
N ALA A 72 -47.93 4.30 -41.20
CA ALA A 72 -47.92 5.46 -40.31
C ALA A 72 -47.21 6.66 -40.95
N LYS A 73 -46.04 6.45 -41.56
CA LYS A 73 -45.26 7.47 -42.27
C LYS A 73 -46.06 8.07 -43.43
N ALA A 74 -46.69 7.25 -44.27
CA ALA A 74 -47.51 7.72 -45.38
C ALA A 74 -48.69 8.57 -44.89
N SER A 75 -49.35 8.15 -43.81
CA SER A 75 -50.48 8.91 -43.26
C SER A 75 -50.05 10.25 -42.65
N LEU A 76 -48.94 10.29 -41.91
CA LEU A 76 -48.38 11.54 -41.40
C LEU A 76 -48.01 12.50 -42.55
N PHE A 77 -47.45 11.96 -43.63
CA PHE A 77 -47.09 12.76 -44.80
C PHE A 77 -48.30 13.45 -45.46
N THR A 78 -49.45 12.79 -45.53
CA THR A 78 -50.71 13.43 -46.01
C THR A 78 -51.18 14.60 -45.15
N LYS A 79 -50.70 14.68 -43.90
CA LYS A 79 -50.96 15.77 -42.96
C LYS A 79 -49.82 16.79 -42.92
N SER A 80 -48.90 16.74 -43.89
CA SER A 80 -47.68 17.55 -43.94
C SER A 80 -46.73 17.34 -42.76
N ILE A 81 -46.74 16.15 -42.15
CA ILE A 81 -45.82 15.77 -41.06
C ILE A 81 -44.81 14.76 -41.61
N PHE A 82 -43.53 15.10 -41.57
CA PHE A 82 -42.46 14.19 -41.93
C PHE A 82 -42.16 13.22 -40.78
N ALA A 83 -41.89 11.94 -41.12
CA ALA A 83 -41.54 10.92 -40.13
C ALA A 83 -40.23 10.20 -40.47
N LYS A 84 -39.27 10.23 -39.54
CA LYS A 84 -38.09 9.37 -39.57
C LYS A 84 -38.37 8.09 -38.79
N CYS A 85 -38.06 6.94 -39.38
CA CYS A 85 -38.52 5.65 -38.87
C CYS A 85 -37.36 4.71 -38.54
N TYR A 86 -37.48 4.01 -37.41
CA TYR A 86 -36.52 3.04 -36.92
C TYR A 86 -37.22 1.71 -36.62
N CYS A 87 -36.60 0.59 -37.00
CA CYS A 87 -36.98 -0.73 -36.54
C CYS A 87 -35.84 -1.30 -35.70
N VAL A 88 -36.05 -1.38 -34.38
CA VAL A 88 -35.04 -1.80 -33.40
C VAL A 88 -35.28 -3.26 -33.04
N THR A 89 -34.31 -4.09 -33.38
CA THR A 89 -34.32 -5.54 -33.15
C THR A 89 -33.53 -5.88 -31.88
N LEU A 90 -33.90 -6.92 -31.13
CA LEU A 90 -33.12 -7.32 -29.94
C LEU A 90 -31.66 -7.68 -30.29
N ASP A 91 -31.50 -8.47 -31.36
CA ASP A 91 -30.21 -8.95 -31.87
C ASP A 91 -29.82 -8.24 -33.17
N ASN A 92 -28.61 -8.48 -33.68
CA ASN A 92 -28.19 -7.91 -34.96
C ASN A 92 -29.11 -8.37 -36.11
N PRO A 93 -29.71 -7.44 -36.88
CA PRO A 93 -30.53 -7.78 -38.02
C PRO A 93 -29.67 -8.37 -39.14
N THR A 94 -30.27 -9.24 -39.95
CA THR A 94 -29.60 -9.78 -41.14
C THR A 94 -29.54 -8.74 -42.26
N PRO A 95 -28.64 -8.87 -43.25
CA PRO A 95 -28.61 -7.96 -44.41
C PRO A 95 -29.95 -7.88 -45.15
N ALA A 96 -30.69 -9.00 -45.23
CA ALA A 96 -32.02 -9.03 -45.84
C ALA A 96 -33.04 -8.17 -45.07
N MET A 97 -32.99 -8.17 -43.73
CA MET A 97 -33.83 -7.32 -42.89
C MET A 97 -33.49 -5.84 -43.06
N GLN A 98 -32.20 -5.52 -43.14
CA GLN A 98 -31.74 -4.14 -43.36
C GLN A 98 -32.16 -3.61 -44.74
N ASN A 99 -32.00 -4.43 -45.78
CA ASN A 99 -32.41 -4.07 -47.14
C ASN A 99 -33.92 -3.84 -47.24
N ALA A 100 -34.73 -4.62 -46.52
CA ALA A 100 -36.19 -4.43 -46.50
C ALA A 100 -36.64 -3.06 -45.96
N GLY A 101 -35.89 -2.48 -45.02
CA GLY A 101 -36.17 -1.13 -44.51
C GLY A 101 -35.57 -0.02 -45.38
N LYS A 102 -34.42 -0.27 -45.99
CA LYS A 102 -33.64 0.72 -46.74
C LYS A 102 -34.42 1.36 -47.90
N GLU A 103 -35.19 0.57 -48.65
CA GLU A 103 -36.01 1.05 -49.77
C GLU A 103 -37.07 2.07 -49.33
N ASN A 104 -37.52 2.01 -48.08
CA ASN A 104 -38.53 2.91 -47.51
C ASN A 104 -37.93 4.00 -46.61
N SER A 105 -36.59 4.13 -46.60
CA SER A 105 -35.84 5.00 -45.68
C SER A 105 -36.18 4.72 -44.20
N ILE A 106 -36.28 3.43 -43.85
CA ILE A 106 -36.46 2.94 -42.49
C ILE A 106 -35.15 2.31 -42.03
N GLU A 107 -34.62 2.77 -40.90
CA GLU A 107 -33.35 2.29 -40.37
C GLU A 107 -33.57 1.04 -39.51
N VAL A 108 -33.08 -0.11 -39.95
CA VAL A 108 -33.21 -1.39 -39.23
C VAL A 108 -31.89 -1.70 -38.54
N MET A 109 -31.90 -1.72 -37.21
CA MET A 109 -30.70 -1.91 -36.40
C MET A 109 -30.99 -2.74 -35.15
N SER A 110 -29.93 -3.22 -34.49
CA SER A 110 -30.09 -3.86 -33.18
C SER A 110 -30.22 -2.82 -32.08
N TYR A 111 -30.81 -3.23 -30.95
CA TYR A 111 -30.82 -2.46 -29.71
C TYR A 111 -29.42 -2.03 -29.31
N LYS A 112 -28.43 -2.92 -29.48
CA LYS A 112 -27.02 -2.61 -29.23
C LYS A 112 -26.53 -1.43 -30.07
N ASN A 113 -26.83 -1.41 -31.37
CA ASN A 113 -26.42 -0.32 -32.25
C ASN A 113 -27.21 0.97 -31.93
N PHE A 114 -28.51 0.84 -31.63
CA PHE A 114 -29.34 1.97 -31.21
C PHE A 114 -28.81 2.67 -29.95
N VAL A 115 -28.38 1.88 -28.96
CA VAL A 115 -27.69 2.38 -27.75
C VAL A 115 -26.34 3.00 -28.13
N LYS A 116 -25.54 2.35 -28.96
CA LYS A 116 -24.21 2.84 -29.38
C LYS A 116 -24.31 4.21 -30.06
N ASP A 117 -25.33 4.41 -30.89
CA ASP A 117 -25.58 5.68 -31.57
C ASP A 117 -26.01 6.80 -30.62
N PHE A 118 -26.38 6.47 -29.38
CA PHE A 118 -26.63 7.45 -28.31
C PHE A 118 -25.40 7.58 -27.40
N TYR A 119 -24.86 6.48 -26.92
CA TYR A 119 -23.72 6.43 -26.02
C TYR A 119 -22.77 5.30 -26.42
N ASP A 120 -21.67 5.66 -27.09
CA ASP A 120 -20.63 4.71 -27.48
C ASP A 120 -19.65 4.43 -26.32
N PHE A 121 -20.10 3.59 -25.38
CA PHE A 121 -19.28 3.13 -24.26
C PHE A 121 -17.97 2.48 -24.70
N GLU A 122 -17.95 1.79 -25.84
CA GLU A 122 -16.76 1.07 -26.29
C GLU A 122 -15.66 2.04 -26.70
N SER A 123 -16.02 3.13 -27.37
CA SER A 123 -15.08 4.23 -27.67
C SER A 123 -14.54 4.87 -26.40
N TYR A 124 -15.41 5.14 -25.41
CA TYR A 124 -14.98 5.64 -24.10
C TYR A 124 -14.02 4.68 -23.39
N ASN A 125 -14.37 3.40 -23.29
CA ASN A 125 -13.57 2.35 -22.66
C ASN A 125 -12.20 2.22 -23.32
N HIS A 126 -12.14 2.24 -24.65
CA HIS A 126 -10.90 2.14 -25.42
C HIS A 126 -9.96 3.32 -25.13
N ILE A 127 -10.46 4.55 -25.20
CA ILE A 127 -9.66 5.77 -24.99
C ILE A 127 -9.27 5.91 -23.51
N ARG A 128 -10.21 5.68 -22.57
CA ARG A 128 -9.96 5.83 -21.14
C ARG A 128 -8.88 4.88 -20.65
N LYS A 129 -8.77 3.65 -21.19
CA LYS A 129 -7.71 2.67 -20.87
C LYS A 129 -6.30 3.13 -21.26
N GLN A 130 -6.20 4.09 -22.18
CA GLN A 130 -4.93 4.65 -22.66
C GLN A 130 -4.50 5.89 -21.88
N ARG A 131 -5.32 6.35 -20.92
CA ARG A 131 -5.02 7.47 -20.05
C ARG A 131 -4.70 6.99 -18.63
N PRO A 132 -3.84 7.70 -17.87
CA PRO A 132 -3.54 7.36 -16.49
C PRO A 132 -4.79 7.46 -15.59
N PHE A 133 -4.76 6.77 -14.45
CA PHE A 133 -5.79 6.86 -13.41
C PHE A 133 -5.16 7.50 -12.19
N GLY A 134 -5.40 8.79 -11.94
CA GLY A 134 -4.81 9.53 -10.84
C GLY A 134 -3.29 9.31 -10.77
N SER A 135 -2.83 8.79 -9.63
CA SER A 135 -1.40 8.50 -9.38
C SER A 135 -0.87 7.18 -9.97
N SER A 136 -1.70 6.42 -10.71
CA SER A 136 -1.31 5.16 -11.35
C SER A 136 -0.78 5.39 -12.77
N TYR A 137 0.48 5.80 -12.85
CA TYR A 137 1.28 5.92 -14.07
C TYR A 137 2.76 5.66 -13.75
N ASN A 138 3.56 5.39 -14.79
CA ASN A 138 5.01 5.31 -14.63
C ASN A 138 5.57 6.73 -14.48
N PRO A 139 6.19 7.08 -13.34
CA PRO A 139 6.61 8.46 -13.07
C PRO A 139 7.77 8.92 -13.95
N TYR A 140 8.52 8.01 -14.58
CA TYR A 140 9.64 8.34 -15.45
C TYR A 140 9.23 8.57 -16.90
N THR A 141 8.27 7.78 -17.38
CA THR A 141 7.83 7.83 -18.78
C THR A 141 6.52 8.59 -18.96
N GLY A 142 5.77 8.83 -17.87
CA GLY A 142 4.40 9.36 -17.92
C GLY A 142 3.39 8.36 -18.48
N GLU A 143 3.83 7.14 -18.82
CA GLU A 143 2.99 6.14 -19.46
C GLU A 143 1.99 5.52 -18.49
N VAL A 144 0.90 5.00 -19.05
CA VAL A 144 -0.08 4.23 -18.28
C VAL A 144 0.61 3.07 -17.61
N ASP A 145 0.29 2.92 -16.35
CA ASP A 145 0.75 1.86 -15.51
C ASP A 145 0.17 0.50 -15.96
N ARG A 146 0.99 -0.36 -16.57
CA ARG A 146 0.58 -1.69 -17.12
C ARG A 146 0.83 -2.87 -16.18
N THR A 147 1.33 -2.57 -15.00
CA THR A 147 1.66 -3.51 -13.93
C THR A 147 0.44 -4.30 -13.48
N THR A 148 0.62 -5.60 -13.30
CA THR A 148 -0.41 -6.54 -12.83
C THR A 148 -0.88 -6.15 -11.44
N TYR A 149 -2.20 -6.06 -11.24
CA TYR A 149 -2.78 -5.79 -9.93
C TYR A 149 -2.57 -6.95 -8.96
N ILE A 150 -2.28 -6.65 -7.70
CA ILE A 150 -2.21 -7.61 -6.60
C ILE A 150 -3.55 -7.53 -5.87
N PRO A 151 -4.31 -8.64 -5.76
CA PRO A 151 -5.52 -8.66 -4.96
C PRO A 151 -5.19 -8.29 -3.51
N VAL A 152 -5.90 -7.29 -3.00
CA VAL A 152 -5.79 -6.83 -1.60
C VAL A 152 -7.17 -6.69 -0.98
N HIS A 153 -7.18 -6.64 0.33
CA HIS A 153 -8.39 -6.44 1.12
C HIS A 153 -8.61 -4.97 1.47
N TYR A 154 -9.88 -4.60 1.66
CA TYR A 154 -10.30 -3.26 2.06
C TYR A 154 -11.16 -3.37 3.31
N TYR A 155 -10.79 -2.66 4.37
CA TYR A 155 -11.56 -2.68 5.60
C TYR A 155 -12.83 -1.85 5.46
N SER A 156 -14.00 -2.46 5.63
CA SER A 156 -15.27 -1.74 5.72
C SER A 156 -15.51 -1.26 7.14
N LYS A 157 -15.64 0.06 7.31
CA LYS A 157 -16.05 0.67 8.59
C LYS A 157 -17.48 0.31 8.95
N THR A 158 -18.37 0.23 7.95
CA THR A 158 -19.81 0.02 8.17
C THR A 158 -20.11 -1.42 8.58
N LEU A 159 -19.46 -2.40 7.94
CA LEU A 159 -19.66 -3.83 8.19
C LEU A 159 -18.67 -4.40 9.22
N LYS A 160 -17.61 -3.65 9.56
CA LYS A 160 -16.51 -4.08 10.45
C LYS A 160 -15.86 -5.38 9.98
N LYS A 161 -15.63 -5.50 8.67
CA LYS A 161 -14.98 -6.66 8.05
C LYS A 161 -14.22 -6.26 6.80
N ASP A 162 -13.34 -7.14 6.36
CA ASP A 162 -12.65 -7.00 5.09
C ASP A 162 -13.57 -7.29 3.90
N LEU A 163 -13.34 -6.53 2.84
CA LEU A 163 -13.98 -6.67 1.54
C LEU A 163 -12.92 -6.91 0.47
N THR A 164 -13.23 -7.84 -0.42
CA THR A 164 -12.50 -8.09 -1.65
C THR A 164 -12.96 -7.15 -2.78
N ILE A 165 -12.15 -7.02 -3.82
CA ILE A 165 -12.52 -6.23 -5.01
C ILE A 165 -13.81 -6.74 -5.67
N ASP A 166 -14.05 -8.05 -5.66
CA ASP A 166 -15.26 -8.65 -6.22
C ASP A 166 -16.52 -8.30 -5.41
N GLU A 167 -16.42 -8.22 -4.08
CA GLU A 167 -17.51 -7.74 -3.24
C GLU A 167 -17.81 -6.26 -3.48
N ILE A 168 -16.77 -5.45 -3.69
CA ILE A 168 -16.92 -4.03 -4.06
C ILE A 168 -17.64 -3.91 -5.42
N ILE A 169 -17.28 -4.71 -6.41
CA ILE A 169 -17.94 -4.75 -7.73
C ILE A 169 -19.43 -5.06 -7.58
N LYS A 170 -19.78 -6.10 -6.80
CA LYS A 170 -21.18 -6.47 -6.55
C LYS A 170 -21.96 -5.32 -5.91
N LYS A 171 -21.36 -4.64 -4.92
CA LYS A 171 -21.96 -3.46 -4.28
C LYS A 171 -22.21 -2.34 -5.29
N LEU A 172 -21.22 -1.99 -6.11
CA LEU A 172 -21.37 -0.96 -7.15
C LEU A 172 -22.44 -1.33 -8.19
N GLN A 173 -22.46 -2.57 -8.65
CA GLN A 173 -23.48 -3.05 -9.58
C GLN A 173 -24.90 -3.03 -8.99
N SER A 174 -25.03 -3.19 -7.68
CA SER A 174 -26.31 -3.07 -6.97
C SER A 174 -26.77 -1.63 -6.70
N GLY A 175 -26.01 -0.63 -7.14
CA GLY A 175 -26.34 0.78 -6.95
C GLY A 175 -25.78 1.42 -5.68
N LYS A 176 -24.93 0.73 -4.91
CA LYS A 176 -24.38 1.29 -3.66
C LYS A 176 -23.33 2.36 -3.94
N LYS A 177 -23.35 3.41 -3.12
CA LYS A 177 -22.33 4.46 -3.08
C LYS A 177 -21.22 4.03 -2.10
N ILE A 178 -19.96 4.26 -2.47
CA ILE A 178 -18.79 3.84 -1.72
C ILE A 178 -17.83 5.02 -1.58
N ILE A 179 -17.33 5.26 -0.36
CA ILE A 179 -16.24 6.20 -0.10
C ILE A 179 -14.99 5.37 0.22
N LEU A 180 -13.94 5.50 -0.60
CA LEU A 180 -12.65 4.84 -0.43
C LEU A 180 -11.64 5.79 0.21
N LEU A 181 -11.26 5.51 1.45
CA LEU A 181 -10.29 6.30 2.20
C LEU A 181 -8.93 5.60 2.28
N GLY A 182 -7.86 6.37 2.33
CA GLY A 182 -6.52 5.83 2.57
C GLY A 182 -5.46 6.92 2.52
N ASP A 183 -4.31 6.66 3.15
CA ASP A 183 -3.20 7.61 3.17
C ASP A 183 -2.44 7.68 1.84
N TYR A 184 -1.41 8.52 1.79
CA TYR A 184 -0.60 8.67 0.59
C TYR A 184 0.05 7.33 0.22
N GLY A 185 -0.04 6.94 -1.04
CA GLY A 185 0.61 5.74 -1.54
C GLY A 185 -0.05 4.41 -1.16
N THR A 186 -1.24 4.38 -0.55
CA THR A 186 -1.94 3.13 -0.18
C THR A 186 -2.72 2.45 -1.33
N GLY A 187 -2.55 2.92 -2.58
CA GLY A 187 -3.13 2.26 -3.76
C GLY A 187 -4.58 2.62 -4.12
N LYS A 188 -5.12 3.77 -3.69
CA LYS A 188 -6.48 4.23 -4.04
C LYS A 188 -6.72 4.31 -5.55
N SER A 189 -5.87 5.02 -6.30
CA SER A 189 -5.98 5.14 -7.76
C SER A 189 -5.86 3.79 -8.48
N ARG A 190 -5.03 2.88 -7.93
CA ARG A 190 -4.89 1.49 -8.41
C ARG A 190 -6.18 0.68 -8.22
N CYS A 191 -6.83 0.82 -7.06
CA CYS A 191 -8.14 0.23 -6.80
C CYS A 191 -9.18 0.68 -7.84
N ILE A 192 -9.26 1.99 -8.09
CA ILE A 192 -10.18 2.57 -9.09
C ILE A 192 -9.92 2.00 -10.48
N ARG A 193 -8.66 1.96 -10.90
CA ARG A 193 -8.27 1.41 -12.21
C ARG A 193 -8.72 -0.04 -12.36
N GLU A 194 -8.47 -0.87 -11.34
CA GLU A 194 -8.81 -2.29 -11.40
C GLU A 194 -10.34 -2.50 -11.38
N LEU A 195 -11.06 -1.78 -10.52
CA LEU A 195 -12.52 -1.80 -10.51
C LEU A 195 -13.09 -1.35 -11.86
N PHE A 196 -12.52 -0.32 -12.48
CA PHE A 196 -12.91 0.14 -13.81
C PHE A 196 -12.71 -0.98 -14.85
N PHE A 197 -11.55 -1.64 -14.88
CA PHE A 197 -11.28 -2.73 -15.81
C PHE A 197 -12.23 -3.92 -15.63
N LEU A 198 -12.51 -4.32 -14.39
CA LEU A 198 -13.40 -5.44 -14.08
C LEU A 198 -14.87 -5.11 -14.36
N LEU A 199 -15.32 -3.89 -14.07
CA LEU A 199 -16.66 -3.43 -14.45
C LEU A 199 -16.80 -3.32 -15.97
N CYS A 200 -15.80 -2.84 -16.70
CA CYS A 200 -15.82 -2.81 -18.17
C CYS A 200 -15.98 -4.20 -18.78
N LYS A 201 -15.39 -5.25 -18.17
CA LYS A 201 -15.57 -6.64 -18.63
C LYS A 201 -17.01 -7.13 -18.43
N THR A 202 -17.68 -6.66 -17.39
CA THR A 202 -19.04 -7.10 -17.01
C THR A 202 -20.14 -6.12 -17.42
N SER A 203 -19.80 -4.96 -17.98
CA SER A 203 -20.73 -3.86 -18.29
C SER A 203 -21.85 -4.27 -19.24
N LYS A 204 -21.56 -5.10 -20.24
CA LYS A 204 -22.57 -5.64 -21.16
C LYS A 204 -23.63 -6.50 -20.47
N ALA A 205 -23.22 -7.27 -19.46
CA ALA A 205 -24.10 -8.18 -18.74
C ALA A 205 -24.87 -7.48 -17.61
N SER A 206 -24.17 -6.65 -16.83
CA SER A 206 -24.74 -5.88 -15.71
C SER A 206 -25.54 -4.66 -16.19
N LYS A 207 -25.31 -4.21 -17.43
CA LYS A 207 -25.77 -2.92 -17.97
C LYS A 207 -25.26 -1.71 -17.19
N VAL A 208 -24.22 -1.87 -16.37
CA VAL A 208 -23.59 -0.79 -15.61
C VAL A 208 -22.38 -0.27 -16.39
N TYR A 209 -22.33 1.04 -16.61
CA TYR A 209 -21.31 1.69 -17.45
C TYR A 209 -20.33 2.47 -16.57
N PRO A 210 -19.14 1.94 -16.24
CA PRO A 210 -18.20 2.65 -15.38
C PRO A 210 -17.63 3.90 -16.05
N LEU A 211 -17.58 5.00 -15.33
CA LEU A 211 -16.98 6.28 -15.75
C LEU A 211 -15.93 6.70 -14.71
N ALA A 212 -14.65 6.62 -15.05
CA ALA A 212 -13.57 6.96 -14.14
C ALA A 212 -13.00 8.36 -14.43
N ILE A 213 -13.16 9.27 -13.48
CA ILE A 213 -12.87 10.70 -13.57
C ILE A 213 -11.79 11.05 -12.54
N ASP A 214 -10.75 11.76 -12.98
CA ASP A 214 -9.73 12.33 -12.09
C ASP A 214 -10.23 13.70 -11.57
N LEU A 215 -10.45 13.81 -10.26
CA LEU A 215 -10.98 15.03 -9.68
C LEU A 215 -9.95 16.17 -9.61
N ARG A 216 -8.65 15.88 -9.73
CA ARG A 216 -7.59 16.89 -9.73
C ARG A 216 -7.77 17.95 -10.81
N GLU A 217 -8.27 17.53 -11.97
CA GLU A 217 -8.46 18.38 -13.16
C GLU A 217 -9.77 19.20 -13.08
N ASN A 218 -10.59 18.98 -12.05
CA ASN A 218 -11.95 19.50 -11.94
C ASN A 218 -12.10 20.65 -10.94
N TRP A 219 -11.02 21.41 -10.70
CA TRP A 219 -11.06 22.56 -9.79
C TRP A 219 -12.00 23.68 -10.27
N GLY A 220 -12.70 24.30 -9.32
CA GLY A 220 -13.57 25.46 -9.52
C GLY A 220 -14.93 25.16 -10.17
N LEU A 221 -15.29 23.88 -10.34
CA LEU A 221 -16.55 23.48 -10.94
C LEU A 221 -17.68 23.38 -9.91
N ASN A 222 -18.85 23.89 -10.28
CA ASN A 222 -20.00 24.02 -9.37
C ASN A 222 -21.11 23.01 -9.69
N SER A 223 -21.06 22.34 -10.84
CA SER A 223 -22.05 21.34 -11.24
C SER A 223 -21.44 20.03 -11.71
N GLY A 224 -22.16 18.93 -11.49
CA GLY A 224 -21.77 17.62 -12.01
C GLY A 224 -21.73 17.56 -13.54
N ALA A 225 -22.52 18.38 -14.23
CA ALA A 225 -22.51 18.47 -15.69
C ALA A 225 -21.20 19.03 -16.24
N GLU A 226 -20.60 20.01 -15.55
CA GLU A 226 -19.28 20.56 -15.90
C GLU A 226 -18.17 19.52 -15.72
N ILE A 227 -18.22 18.74 -14.62
CA ILE A 227 -17.25 17.66 -14.36
C ILE A 227 -17.31 16.62 -15.49
N ILE A 228 -18.52 16.19 -15.87
CA ILE A 228 -18.71 15.26 -16.99
C ILE A 228 -18.19 15.88 -18.28
N ARG A 229 -18.54 17.14 -18.57
CA ARG A 229 -18.12 17.82 -19.81
C ARG A 229 -16.60 17.90 -19.93
N ARG A 230 -15.91 18.38 -18.88
CA ARG A 230 -14.44 18.52 -18.84
C ARG A 230 -13.75 17.17 -19.07
N HIS A 231 -14.18 16.14 -18.33
CA HIS A 231 -13.64 14.78 -18.48
C HIS A 231 -13.74 14.25 -19.91
N PHE A 232 -14.90 14.41 -20.56
CA PHE A 232 -15.08 13.93 -21.93
C PHE A 232 -14.34 14.80 -22.96
N GLN A 233 -14.17 16.11 -22.71
CA GLN A 233 -13.38 17.00 -23.55
C GLN A 233 -11.89 16.61 -23.57
N GLU A 234 -11.31 16.29 -22.42
CA GLU A 234 -9.89 15.84 -22.31
C GLU A 234 -9.63 14.50 -23.03
N LEU A 235 -10.68 13.69 -23.18
CA LEU A 235 -10.64 12.45 -23.96
C LEU A 235 -10.94 12.64 -25.45
N GLY A 236 -11.28 13.86 -25.91
CA GLY A 236 -11.70 14.13 -27.29
C GLY A 236 -13.07 13.54 -27.65
N LEU A 237 -13.94 13.33 -26.66
CA LEU A 237 -15.24 12.66 -26.77
C LEU A 237 -16.42 13.61 -26.48
N GLU A 238 -16.30 14.86 -26.90
CA GLU A 238 -17.27 15.94 -26.62
C GLU A 238 -18.71 15.58 -27.02
N LYS A 239 -18.87 14.92 -28.18
CA LYS A 239 -20.17 14.48 -28.69
C LYS A 239 -20.89 13.49 -27.76
N ILE A 240 -20.12 12.72 -26.98
CA ILE A 240 -20.65 11.75 -26.01
C ILE A 240 -21.05 12.46 -24.70
N ALA A 241 -20.33 13.55 -24.34
CA ALA A 241 -20.54 14.28 -23.10
C ALA A 241 -22.00 14.74 -22.93
N ASP A 242 -22.59 15.35 -23.95
CA ASP A 242 -23.95 15.87 -23.89
C ASP A 242 -24.98 14.77 -23.63
N ASN A 243 -24.78 13.57 -24.20
CA ASN A 243 -25.68 12.44 -24.02
C ASN A 243 -25.57 11.86 -22.60
N VAL A 244 -24.36 11.81 -22.03
CA VAL A 244 -24.16 11.42 -20.63
C VAL A 244 -24.79 12.46 -19.69
N ILE A 245 -24.57 13.75 -19.92
CA ILE A 245 -25.16 14.84 -19.11
C ILE A 245 -26.69 14.79 -19.11
N LYS A 246 -27.32 14.44 -20.23
CA LYS A 246 -28.79 14.30 -20.33
C LYS A 246 -29.33 13.09 -19.58
N SER A 247 -28.52 12.04 -19.41
CA SER A 247 -29.01 10.71 -19.02
C SER A 247 -28.42 10.15 -17.73
N TYR A 248 -27.43 10.81 -17.11
CA TYR A 248 -26.67 10.23 -15.98
C TYR A 248 -27.49 9.94 -14.71
N ARG A 249 -28.69 10.50 -14.62
CA ARG A 249 -29.64 10.27 -13.53
C ARG A 249 -30.41 8.95 -13.68
N GLU A 250 -30.75 8.58 -14.92
CA GLU A 250 -31.61 7.43 -15.25
C GLU A 250 -30.82 6.23 -15.81
N ILE A 251 -29.74 6.49 -16.55
CA ILE A 251 -28.87 5.42 -17.05
C ILE A 251 -27.86 5.05 -15.96
N PRO A 252 -27.59 3.75 -15.74
CA PRO A 252 -26.69 3.23 -14.71
C PRO A 252 -25.20 3.46 -15.03
N PHE A 253 -24.79 4.72 -15.08
CA PHE A 253 -23.37 5.07 -15.07
C PHE A 253 -22.80 4.90 -13.67
N CYS A 254 -21.75 4.10 -13.55
CA CYS A 254 -21.03 3.91 -12.30
C CYS A 254 -19.86 4.89 -12.23
N PHE A 255 -20.08 6.04 -11.58
CA PHE A 255 -19.03 7.06 -11.44
C PHE A 255 -17.94 6.62 -10.46
N MET A 256 -16.69 6.73 -10.88
CA MET A 256 -15.50 6.47 -10.08
C MET A 256 -14.68 7.76 -10.03
N LEU A 257 -14.76 8.48 -8.92
CA LEU A 257 -14.19 9.80 -8.75
C LEU A 257 -12.91 9.70 -7.93
N ASP A 258 -11.75 9.94 -8.54
CA ASP A 258 -10.46 9.79 -7.87
C ASP A 258 -9.93 11.12 -7.32
N GLY A 259 -9.68 11.19 -6.00
CA GLY A 259 -8.93 12.29 -5.38
C GLY A 259 -9.73 13.54 -4.99
N PHE A 260 -10.80 13.39 -4.20
CA PHE A 260 -11.56 14.57 -3.72
C PHE A 260 -10.72 15.53 -2.87
N ASP A 261 -9.70 15.04 -2.17
CA ASP A 261 -8.80 15.86 -1.37
C ASP A 261 -7.88 16.77 -2.23
N GLU A 262 -7.86 16.54 -3.53
CA GLU A 262 -7.06 17.28 -4.49
C GLU A 262 -7.85 18.40 -5.19
N ILE A 263 -9.18 18.45 -5.02
CA ILE A 263 -9.99 19.60 -5.43
C ILE A 263 -9.78 20.72 -4.41
N GLY A 264 -8.95 21.68 -4.83
CA GLY A 264 -8.39 22.74 -4.02
C GLY A 264 -9.33 23.44 -3.04
N SER A 265 -8.87 23.51 -1.80
CA SER A 265 -9.20 24.47 -0.74
C SER A 265 -7.83 24.87 -0.13
N GLN A 266 -6.99 25.57 -0.89
CA GLN A 266 -5.67 26.04 -0.44
C GLN A 266 -5.74 27.41 0.27
N ALA A 267 -6.83 27.67 0.98
CA ALA A 267 -6.92 28.84 1.82
C ALA A 267 -6.33 28.48 3.19
N TRP A 268 -5.15 29.04 3.48
CA TRP A 268 -4.56 29.08 4.81
C TRP A 268 -5.54 29.80 5.75
N ASN A 269 -6.10 29.09 6.72
CA ASN A 269 -6.98 29.70 7.71
C ASN A 269 -6.93 28.90 9.02
N GLU A 270 -6.62 29.57 10.12
CA GLU A 270 -6.47 28.96 11.45
C GLU A 270 -7.80 28.49 12.05
N SER A 271 -8.94 28.83 11.43
CA SER A 271 -10.27 28.49 11.93
C SER A 271 -10.80 27.19 11.29
N PRO A 272 -10.99 26.11 12.08
CA PRO A 272 -11.49 24.82 11.57
C PRO A 272 -12.87 24.91 10.89
N SER A 273 -13.76 25.78 11.38
CA SER A 273 -15.10 25.98 10.82
C SER A 273 -15.07 26.66 9.45
N LYS A 274 -14.15 27.62 9.24
CA LYS A 274 -13.92 28.22 7.92
C LYS A 274 -13.31 27.20 6.96
N LEU A 275 -12.34 26.40 7.38
CA LEU A 275 -11.75 25.35 6.53
C LEU A 275 -12.80 24.33 6.07
N SER A 276 -13.67 23.88 6.97
CA SER A 276 -14.79 23.00 6.63
C SER A 276 -15.71 23.63 5.57
N LEU A 277 -16.07 24.90 5.72
CA LEU A 277 -16.88 25.63 4.74
C LEU A 277 -16.18 25.74 3.37
N ILE A 278 -14.87 25.99 3.37
CA ILE A 278 -14.10 26.10 2.12
C ILE A 278 -14.02 24.75 1.43
N ARG A 279 -13.71 23.65 2.15
CA ARG A 279 -13.75 22.27 1.59
C ARG A 279 -15.13 21.95 1.01
N LYS A 280 -16.19 22.27 1.76
CA LYS A 280 -17.58 22.07 1.32
C LYS A 280 -17.92 22.85 0.05
N LYS A 281 -17.38 24.06 -0.10
CA LYS A 281 -17.55 24.90 -1.29
C LYS A 281 -16.72 24.39 -2.47
N SER A 282 -15.47 24.01 -2.24
CA SER A 282 -14.59 23.43 -3.25
C SER A 282 -15.16 22.15 -3.87
N LEU A 283 -15.86 21.36 -3.07
CA LEU A 283 -16.51 20.12 -3.50
C LEU A 283 -17.95 20.32 -4.01
N GLU A 284 -18.39 21.54 -4.32
CA GLU A 284 -19.76 21.82 -4.74
C GLU A 284 -20.17 21.04 -6.00
N GLY A 285 -19.35 21.04 -7.06
CA GLY A 285 -19.64 20.25 -8.27
C GLY A 285 -19.66 18.75 -8.03
N VAL A 286 -18.76 18.25 -7.17
CA VAL A 286 -18.73 16.84 -6.77
C VAL A 286 -19.99 16.48 -6.00
N ARG A 287 -20.35 17.27 -5.00
CA ARG A 287 -21.59 17.12 -4.23
C ARG A 287 -22.80 17.09 -5.16
N HIS A 288 -22.90 18.05 -6.07
CA HIS A 288 -23.99 18.11 -7.04
C HIS A 288 -24.05 16.83 -7.90
N LEU A 289 -22.91 16.29 -8.35
CA LEU A 289 -22.90 15.03 -9.09
C LEU A 289 -23.41 13.86 -8.22
N ILE A 290 -22.84 13.71 -7.02
CA ILE A 290 -23.14 12.62 -6.08
C ILE A 290 -24.63 12.60 -5.69
N THR A 291 -25.22 13.76 -5.42
CA THR A 291 -26.63 13.87 -5.00
C THR A 291 -27.60 13.56 -6.13
N ASN A 292 -27.18 13.72 -7.39
CA ASN A 292 -28.03 13.50 -8.56
C ASN A 292 -27.85 12.12 -9.20
N VAL A 293 -26.85 11.34 -8.78
CA VAL A 293 -26.63 9.96 -9.26
C VAL A 293 -27.42 8.98 -8.39
N ASN A 294 -28.28 8.19 -9.04
CA ASN A 294 -29.11 7.15 -8.42
C ASN A 294 -28.47 5.74 -8.46
N HIS A 295 -27.28 5.63 -9.04
CA HIS A 295 -26.61 4.37 -9.34
C HIS A 295 -25.31 4.21 -8.54
N GLY A 296 -24.62 3.09 -8.78
CA GLY A 296 -23.38 2.76 -8.10
C GLY A 296 -22.35 3.86 -8.27
N MET A 297 -21.60 4.14 -7.22
CA MET A 297 -20.61 5.21 -7.26
C MET A 297 -19.47 4.89 -6.31
N LEU A 298 -18.25 5.22 -6.69
CA LEU A 298 -17.10 5.22 -5.82
C LEU A 298 -16.43 6.59 -5.86
N ILE A 299 -16.07 7.11 -4.70
CA ILE A 299 -15.28 8.33 -4.58
C ILE A 299 -14.11 8.08 -3.63
N SER A 300 -12.89 8.49 -4.00
CA SER A 300 -11.68 8.26 -3.20
C SER A 300 -11.04 9.55 -2.70
N GLY A 301 -10.36 9.45 -1.54
CA GLY A 301 -9.51 10.52 -1.05
C GLY A 301 -8.79 10.18 0.26
N ARG A 302 -8.10 11.17 0.83
CA ARG A 302 -7.31 11.00 2.07
C ARG A 302 -8.20 10.78 3.31
N LYS A 303 -7.78 9.85 4.17
CA LYS A 303 -8.46 9.47 5.43
C LYS A 303 -8.69 10.66 6.38
N HIS A 304 -7.75 11.61 6.43
CA HIS A 304 -7.75 12.76 7.33
C HIS A 304 -8.02 14.10 6.61
N TYR A 305 -8.67 14.05 5.45
CA TYR A 305 -9.06 15.29 4.76
C TYR A 305 -10.19 16.02 5.48
N PHE A 306 -11.22 15.29 5.93
CA PHE A 306 -12.32 15.82 6.74
C PHE A 306 -12.03 15.61 8.23
N ASN A 307 -12.58 16.48 9.09
CA ASN A 307 -12.42 16.40 10.53
C ASN A 307 -13.33 15.35 11.16
N THR A 308 -14.52 15.17 10.59
CA THR A 308 -15.51 14.21 11.06
C THR A 308 -16.19 13.51 9.89
N ASP A 309 -16.75 12.32 10.14
CA ASP A 309 -17.59 11.64 9.16
C ASP A 309 -18.83 12.51 8.81
N HIS A 310 -19.33 13.31 9.75
CA HIS A 310 -20.40 14.29 9.49
C HIS A 310 -19.99 15.34 8.44
N GLU A 311 -18.83 15.99 8.62
CA GLU A 311 -18.31 16.96 7.64
C GLU A 311 -18.13 16.32 6.25
N MET A 312 -17.61 15.08 6.21
CA MET A 312 -17.46 14.32 4.98
C MET A 312 -18.80 14.11 4.27
N HIS A 313 -19.81 13.64 4.99
CA HIS A 313 -21.15 13.42 4.45
C HIS A 313 -21.77 14.71 3.93
N GLU A 314 -21.69 15.79 4.69
CA GLU A 314 -22.22 17.11 4.32
C GLU A 314 -21.49 17.69 3.09
N SER A 315 -20.16 17.54 3.04
CA SER A 315 -19.33 18.05 1.94
C SER A 315 -19.57 17.30 0.65
N LEU A 316 -19.69 15.96 0.71
CA LEU A 316 -19.92 15.10 -0.45
C LEU A 316 -21.40 14.96 -0.83
N GLY A 317 -22.33 15.39 0.01
CA GLY A 317 -23.77 15.20 -0.19
C GLY A 317 -24.20 13.74 -0.13
N THR A 318 -23.67 13.01 0.85
CA THR A 318 -24.03 11.61 1.13
C THR A 318 -24.70 11.51 2.49
N SER A 319 -25.39 10.40 2.75
CA SER A 319 -25.91 10.07 4.07
C SER A 319 -25.33 8.73 4.57
N PRO A 320 -25.18 8.54 5.90
CA PRO A 320 -24.56 7.34 6.46
C PRO A 320 -25.24 6.02 6.09
N ASP A 321 -26.56 6.04 5.84
CA ASP A 321 -27.39 4.88 5.49
C ASP A 321 -27.26 4.48 4.00
N GLN A 322 -26.84 5.41 3.15
CA GLN A 322 -26.76 5.21 1.70
C GLN A 322 -25.36 4.87 1.22
N VAL A 323 -24.33 5.03 2.06
CA VAL A 323 -22.93 4.90 1.66
C VAL A 323 -22.16 3.88 2.50
N GLU A 324 -21.28 3.14 1.83
CA GLU A 324 -20.33 2.24 2.44
C GLU A 324 -18.97 2.96 2.54
N ILE A 325 -18.39 3.07 3.74
CA ILE A 325 -17.04 3.65 3.89
C ILE A 325 -16.03 2.50 4.00
N ILE A 326 -15.13 2.43 3.04
CA ILE A 326 -14.05 1.44 3.00
C ILE A 326 -12.69 2.13 3.12
N GLN A 327 -11.70 1.41 3.65
CA GLN A 327 -10.35 1.92 3.86
C GLN A 327 -9.31 0.98 3.25
N CYS A 328 -8.32 1.55 2.57
CA CYS A 328 -7.09 0.82 2.26
C CYS A 328 -6.32 0.53 3.55
N TYR A 329 -5.69 -0.63 3.61
CA TYR A 329 -4.64 -0.87 4.58
C TYR A 329 -3.38 -0.08 4.23
N ASP A 330 -2.63 0.28 5.27
CA ASP A 330 -1.38 1.04 5.15
C ASP A 330 -0.21 0.17 4.65
N GLU A 331 -0.27 -1.13 4.93
CA GLU A 331 0.70 -2.16 4.56
C GLU A 331 -0.01 -3.37 3.97
N PHE A 332 0.67 -4.05 3.05
CA PHE A 332 0.33 -5.40 2.63
C PHE A 332 0.64 -6.39 3.76
N THR A 333 -0.16 -7.45 3.82
CA THR A 333 0.14 -8.64 4.63
C THR A 333 1.35 -9.39 4.06
N ASP A 334 1.96 -10.29 4.84
CA ASP A 334 3.09 -11.11 4.38
C ASP A 334 2.72 -11.93 3.15
N ASP A 335 1.51 -12.51 3.12
CA ASP A 335 1.01 -13.28 1.99
C ASP A 335 0.82 -12.41 0.74
N GLU A 336 0.31 -11.18 0.89
CA GLU A 336 0.16 -10.21 -0.20
C GLU A 336 1.52 -9.75 -0.74
N MET A 337 2.50 -9.54 0.14
CA MET A 337 3.88 -9.20 -0.25
C MET A 337 4.58 -10.33 -0.99
N VAL A 338 4.44 -11.57 -0.52
CA VAL A 338 4.99 -12.74 -1.22
C VAL A 338 4.31 -12.91 -2.58
N ALA A 339 2.99 -12.76 -2.65
CA ALA A 339 2.25 -12.80 -3.92
C ALA A 339 2.67 -11.68 -4.88
N PHE A 340 3.04 -10.51 -4.34
CA PHE A 340 3.58 -9.40 -5.12
C PHE A 340 4.98 -9.69 -5.66
N LEU A 341 5.92 -10.12 -4.81
CA LEU A 341 7.30 -10.40 -5.22
C LEU A 341 7.38 -11.56 -6.21
N ASN A 342 6.59 -12.62 -6.02
CA ASN A 342 6.52 -13.76 -6.96
C ASN A 342 6.06 -13.36 -8.36
N LYS A 343 5.30 -12.26 -8.50
CA LYS A 343 4.92 -11.74 -9.82
C LYS A 343 6.06 -11.00 -10.53
N LEU A 344 7.05 -10.52 -9.78
CA LEU A 344 8.25 -9.86 -10.30
C LEU A 344 9.32 -10.90 -10.63
N SER A 345 9.68 -11.74 -9.66
CA SER A 345 10.53 -12.90 -9.89
C SER A 345 10.23 -14.01 -8.88
N ASN A 346 10.22 -15.26 -9.35
CA ASN A 346 9.99 -16.44 -8.52
C ASN A 346 11.20 -16.78 -7.61
N SER A 347 12.33 -16.08 -7.76
CA SER A 347 13.58 -16.35 -7.04
C SER A 347 13.71 -15.54 -5.73
N ILE A 348 12.83 -14.57 -5.50
CA ILE A 348 12.96 -13.61 -4.40
C ILE A 348 12.36 -14.18 -3.11
N ILE A 349 13.16 -14.18 -2.05
CA ILE A 349 12.69 -14.45 -0.69
C ILE A 349 12.37 -13.10 -0.04
N LEU A 350 11.17 -12.93 0.50
CA LEU A 350 10.77 -11.68 1.17
C LEU A 350 11.75 -11.36 2.32
N PRO A 351 12.51 -10.25 2.26
CA PRO A 351 13.39 -9.85 3.35
C PRO A 351 12.60 -9.33 4.54
N ASP A 352 13.05 -9.64 5.76
CA ASP A 352 12.38 -9.20 7.00
C ASP A 352 12.38 -7.68 7.19
N TRP A 353 13.38 -6.98 6.60
CA TRP A 353 13.52 -5.53 6.68
C TRP A 353 12.70 -4.79 5.62
N LEU A 354 12.19 -5.47 4.59
CA LEU A 354 11.53 -4.81 3.47
C LEU A 354 10.15 -4.30 3.90
N PRO A 355 9.90 -2.97 3.91
CA PRO A 355 8.63 -2.48 4.40
C PRO A 355 7.53 -2.75 3.38
N ARG A 356 6.35 -3.07 3.89
CA ARG A 356 5.26 -3.68 3.13
C ARG A 356 4.27 -2.65 2.58
N ARG A 357 4.65 -1.37 2.56
CA ARG A 357 3.76 -0.31 2.10
C ARG A 357 3.61 -0.36 0.57
N PRO A 358 2.40 -0.14 0.04
CA PRO A 358 2.18 -0.17 -1.41
C PRO A 358 3.00 0.89 -2.16
N LEU A 359 3.35 2.01 -1.53
CA LEU A 359 4.25 3.02 -2.10
C LEU A 359 5.63 2.44 -2.43
N ILE A 360 6.19 1.66 -1.51
CA ILE A 360 7.50 1.02 -1.67
C ILE A 360 7.42 -0.03 -2.77
N CYS A 361 6.36 -0.83 -2.76
CA CYS A 361 6.07 -1.77 -3.84
C CYS A 361 5.98 -1.06 -5.19
N GLN A 362 5.32 0.10 -5.28
CA GLN A 362 5.23 0.87 -6.51
C GLN A 362 6.61 1.30 -7.03
N VAL A 363 7.52 1.68 -6.13
CA VAL A 363 8.91 2.02 -6.48
C VAL A 363 9.68 0.79 -6.95
N ILE A 364 9.55 -0.35 -6.25
CA ILE A 364 10.21 -1.61 -6.63
C ILE A 364 9.89 -2.00 -8.08
N ILE A 365 8.63 -1.85 -8.51
CA ILE A 365 8.22 -2.21 -9.89
C ILE A 365 8.85 -1.31 -10.95
N THR A 366 9.45 -0.17 -10.56
CA THR A 366 10.15 0.69 -11.52
C THR A 366 11.57 0.23 -11.82
N PHE A 367 12.12 -0.68 -11.01
CA PHE A 367 13.42 -1.29 -11.25
C PHE A 367 13.29 -2.45 -12.25
N ASP A 368 14.35 -2.72 -13.01
CA ASP A 368 14.41 -3.89 -13.88
C ASP A 368 14.61 -5.18 -13.07
N ASP A 369 14.25 -6.32 -13.66
CA ASP A 369 14.26 -7.62 -12.99
C ASP A 369 15.64 -7.98 -12.41
N LEU A 370 16.74 -7.66 -13.11
CA LEU A 370 18.10 -7.94 -12.64
C LEU A 370 18.43 -7.10 -11.40
N THR A 371 18.08 -5.81 -11.41
CA THR A 371 18.25 -4.93 -10.25
C THR A 371 17.44 -5.43 -9.06
N ILE A 372 16.19 -5.85 -9.25
CA ILE A 372 15.35 -6.38 -8.18
C ILE A 372 15.97 -7.65 -7.59
N GLU A 373 16.40 -8.59 -8.42
CA GLU A 373 17.06 -9.81 -7.96
C GLU A 373 18.35 -9.49 -7.18
N GLN A 374 19.18 -8.56 -7.65
CA GLN A 374 20.41 -8.16 -6.94
C GLN A 374 20.14 -7.50 -5.58
N LEU A 375 19.05 -6.73 -5.45
CA LEU A 375 18.72 -6.02 -4.20
C LEU A 375 18.01 -6.92 -3.18
N LEU A 376 17.16 -7.83 -3.64
CA LEU A 376 16.27 -8.60 -2.77
C LEU A 376 16.68 -10.07 -2.58
N SER A 377 17.67 -10.57 -3.33
CA SER A 377 18.15 -11.96 -3.18
C SER A 377 19.00 -12.18 -1.92
N SER A 378 19.60 -11.12 -1.36
CA SER A 378 20.32 -11.18 -0.10
C SER A 378 19.64 -10.29 0.94
N ASN A 379 19.58 -10.77 2.19
CA ASN A 379 19.10 -9.96 3.31
C ASN A 379 20.05 -8.81 3.68
N GLU A 380 21.19 -8.67 3.01
CA GLU A 380 22.28 -7.77 3.39
C GLU A 380 22.35 -6.49 2.52
N ASN A 381 21.56 -6.38 1.45
CA ASN A 381 21.67 -5.24 0.52
C ASN A 381 20.70 -4.08 0.82
N ILE A 382 20.44 -3.83 2.10
CA ILE A 382 19.51 -2.77 2.54
C ILE A 382 19.96 -1.38 2.10
N PHE A 383 21.27 -1.12 2.12
CA PHE A 383 21.83 0.16 1.71
C PHE A 383 21.70 0.43 0.21
N GLY A 384 21.97 -0.58 -0.62
CA GLY A 384 21.80 -0.50 -2.07
C GLY A 384 20.33 -0.25 -2.42
N PHE A 385 19.43 -0.96 -1.74
CA PHE A 385 17.99 -0.75 -1.89
C PHE A 385 17.57 0.66 -1.48
N TRP A 386 18.02 1.13 -0.31
CA TRP A 386 17.70 2.46 0.21
C TRP A 386 18.08 3.56 -0.80
N LYS A 387 19.31 3.54 -1.33
CA LYS A 387 19.79 4.55 -2.28
C LYS A 387 18.92 4.62 -3.53
N LEU A 388 18.62 3.49 -4.15
CA LEU A 388 17.74 3.45 -5.32
C LEU A 388 16.32 3.87 -4.99
N PHE A 389 15.81 3.43 -3.83
CA PHE A 389 14.46 3.75 -3.38
C PHE A 389 14.26 5.25 -3.17
N ILE A 390 15.12 5.91 -2.38
CA ILE A 390 14.93 7.33 -2.05
C ILE A 390 15.10 8.20 -3.30
N ASP A 391 16.05 7.88 -4.17
CA ASP A 391 16.28 8.61 -5.42
C ASP A 391 15.10 8.42 -6.39
N ALA A 392 14.49 7.24 -6.42
CA ALA A 392 13.29 6.98 -7.20
C ALA A 392 12.08 7.78 -6.68
N VAL A 393 11.91 7.86 -5.36
CA VAL A 393 10.85 8.65 -4.72
C VAL A 393 11.01 10.13 -5.03
N THR A 394 12.19 10.72 -4.85
CA THR A 394 12.40 12.16 -5.06
C THR A 394 12.31 12.54 -6.54
N LYS A 395 12.82 11.70 -7.45
CA LYS A 395 12.70 11.90 -8.90
C LYS A 395 11.26 11.80 -9.40
N ARG A 396 10.47 10.92 -8.81
CA ARG A 396 9.03 10.86 -9.09
C ARG A 396 8.34 12.17 -8.70
N GLU A 397 8.62 12.70 -7.51
CA GLU A 397 7.95 13.91 -7.03
C GLU A 397 8.35 15.16 -7.81
N SER A 398 9.63 15.28 -8.23
CA SER A 398 10.06 16.39 -9.09
C SER A 398 9.36 16.38 -10.45
N ASN A 399 9.05 15.20 -10.99
CA ASN A 399 8.32 15.08 -12.27
C ASN A 399 6.85 15.46 -12.14
N ILE A 400 6.24 15.30 -10.96
CA ILE A 400 4.85 15.70 -10.70
C ILE A 400 4.72 17.23 -10.68
N ARG A 401 5.72 17.92 -10.14
CA ARG A 401 5.77 19.39 -10.02
C ARG A 401 7.20 19.87 -10.24
N SER A 402 7.45 20.52 -11.37
CA SER A 402 8.78 20.99 -11.79
C SER A 402 9.37 22.14 -10.95
N ALA A 403 8.79 22.46 -9.79
CA ALA A 403 9.22 23.57 -8.95
C ALA A 403 10.49 23.26 -8.14
N LEU A 404 10.80 21.98 -7.88
CA LEU A 404 12.00 21.55 -7.15
C LEU A 404 12.65 20.36 -7.86
N ASP A 405 13.98 20.36 -7.92
CA ASP A 405 14.75 19.22 -8.40
C ASP A 405 14.83 18.10 -7.34
N PRO A 406 15.13 16.85 -7.75
CA PRO A 406 15.19 15.69 -6.84
C PRO A 406 16.15 15.87 -5.67
N THR A 407 17.30 16.53 -5.89
CA THR A 407 18.34 16.71 -4.87
C THR A 407 17.86 17.67 -3.80
N SER A 408 17.23 18.78 -4.19
CA SER A 408 16.62 19.72 -3.26
C SER A 408 15.54 19.06 -2.41
N ILE A 409 14.65 18.25 -3.02
CA ILE A 409 13.61 17.51 -2.28
C ILE A 409 14.24 16.57 -1.24
N LYS A 410 15.28 15.82 -1.63
CA LYS A 410 16.01 14.91 -0.74
C LYS A 410 16.64 15.65 0.44
N SER A 411 17.31 16.77 0.19
CA SER A 411 17.94 17.60 1.21
C SER A 411 16.92 18.21 2.18
N ILE A 412 15.77 18.67 1.69
CA ILE A 412 14.66 19.15 2.53
C ILE A 412 14.16 18.03 3.44
N LEU A 413 13.93 16.83 2.89
CA LEU A 413 13.49 15.67 3.67
C LEU A 413 14.50 15.28 4.76
N LYS A 414 15.80 15.30 4.46
CA LYS A 414 16.86 15.04 5.45
C LYS A 414 16.86 16.07 6.58
N LYS A 415 16.73 17.37 6.27
CA LYS A 415 16.63 18.43 7.29
C LYS A 415 15.38 18.28 8.15
N ILE A 416 14.25 17.93 7.56
CA ILE A 416 13.01 17.64 8.30
C ILE A 416 13.19 16.39 9.17
N ALA A 417 13.79 15.32 8.65
CA ALA A 417 14.10 14.11 9.40
C ALA A 417 15.00 14.44 10.59
N ARG A 418 16.12 15.15 10.42
CA ARG A 418 17.00 15.59 11.51
C ARG A 418 16.23 16.26 12.65
N ARG A 419 15.27 17.13 12.34
CA ARG A 419 14.46 17.83 13.37
C ARG A 419 13.58 16.89 14.20
N THR A 420 13.14 15.77 13.66
CA THR A 420 12.41 14.76 14.44
C THR A 420 13.30 14.11 15.51
N ARG A 421 14.62 14.12 15.38
CA ARG A 421 15.55 13.67 16.44
C ARG A 421 15.40 14.47 17.73
N LEU A 422 14.99 15.74 17.65
CA LEU A 422 14.83 16.64 18.81
C LEU A 422 13.46 16.49 19.50
N LYS A 423 12.52 15.80 18.86
CA LYS A 423 11.13 15.70 19.31
C LYS A 423 10.96 14.57 20.34
N PRO A 424 9.97 14.67 21.25
CA PRO A 424 9.60 13.56 22.12
C PRO A 424 9.06 12.34 21.35
N GLY A 425 8.41 12.57 20.20
CA GLY A 425 7.92 11.51 19.32
C GLY A 425 8.88 11.24 18.17
N VAL A 426 9.06 9.96 17.83
CA VAL A 426 10.00 9.50 16.79
C VAL A 426 9.68 10.09 15.42
N VAL A 427 8.41 10.05 14.98
CA VAL A 427 8.01 10.43 13.61
C VAL A 427 7.56 11.89 13.45
N GLY A 428 7.54 12.67 14.54
CA GLY A 428 6.96 14.00 14.59
C GLY A 428 6.31 14.30 15.96
N PRO A 429 5.42 15.30 16.06
CA PRO A 429 4.88 16.14 14.99
C PRO A 429 5.89 17.16 14.46
N ILE A 430 5.75 17.50 13.17
CA ILE A 430 6.53 18.48 12.44
C ILE A 430 5.58 19.62 12.06
N THR A 431 5.86 20.81 12.58
CA THR A 431 5.07 22.01 12.30
C THR A 431 5.34 22.55 10.90
N GLN A 432 4.42 23.36 10.39
CA GLN A 432 4.62 24.02 9.12
C GLN A 432 5.82 24.98 9.14
N THR A 433 6.02 25.72 10.23
CA THR A 433 7.18 26.59 10.41
C THR A 433 8.48 25.82 10.26
N GLU A 434 8.51 24.58 10.77
CA GLU A 434 9.66 23.72 10.59
C GLU A 434 9.84 23.31 9.13
N ILE A 435 8.79 22.88 8.43
CA ILE A 435 8.90 22.53 7.00
C ILE A 435 9.41 23.73 6.18
N ASN A 436 8.90 24.93 6.44
CA ASN A 436 9.33 26.15 5.76
C ASN A 436 10.78 26.52 6.06
N ALA A 437 11.21 26.41 7.32
CA ALA A 437 12.60 26.70 7.68
C ALA A 437 13.57 25.67 7.07
N ALA A 438 13.17 24.40 6.98
CA ALA A 438 14.00 23.38 6.32
C ALA A 438 14.13 23.64 4.81
N PHE A 439 13.07 24.17 4.19
CA PHE A 439 13.12 24.64 2.81
C PHE A 439 14.07 25.83 2.65
N GLU A 440 13.94 26.85 3.48
CA GLU A 440 14.76 28.05 3.40
C GLU A 440 16.25 27.77 3.65
N GLU A 441 16.58 26.84 4.55
CA GLU A 441 17.96 26.37 4.75
C GLU A 441 18.56 25.71 3.51
N VAL A 442 17.76 25.01 2.70
CA VAL A 442 18.23 24.27 1.52
C VAL A 442 18.22 25.15 0.26
N VAL A 443 17.17 25.93 0.07
CA VAL A 443 16.92 26.71 -1.15
C VAL A 443 17.41 28.16 -1.02
N GLY A 444 17.65 28.64 0.20
CA GLY A 444 18.13 29.99 0.50
C GLY A 444 17.06 31.10 0.40
N THR A 445 15.81 30.73 0.10
CA THR A 445 14.67 31.66 -0.01
C THR A 445 13.42 31.05 0.62
N PRO A 446 12.46 31.87 1.09
CA PRO A 446 11.21 31.37 1.63
C PRO A 446 10.34 30.74 0.52
N PRO A 447 9.52 29.72 0.83
CA PRO A 447 8.68 29.07 -0.18
C PRO A 447 7.56 30.00 -0.67
N ILE A 448 7.56 30.28 -1.97
CA ILE A 448 6.55 31.10 -2.65
C ILE A 448 5.85 30.34 -3.79
N GLY A 449 4.58 30.67 -4.06
CA GLY A 449 3.82 30.13 -5.18
C GLY A 449 3.77 28.60 -5.19
N GLU A 450 4.25 27.98 -6.26
CA GLU A 450 4.20 26.52 -6.44
C GLU A 450 5.03 25.72 -5.42
N SER A 451 6.16 26.27 -4.97
CA SER A 451 7.06 25.61 -4.01
C SER A 451 6.38 25.38 -2.65
N ALA A 452 5.56 26.33 -2.18
CA ALA A 452 4.76 26.18 -0.97
C ALA A 452 3.73 25.03 -1.09
N ILE A 453 3.22 24.77 -2.29
CA ILE A 453 2.28 23.67 -2.54
C ILE A 453 3.00 22.33 -2.54
N VAL A 454 4.22 22.27 -3.09
CA VAL A 454 5.07 21.05 -3.04
C VAL A 454 5.34 20.65 -1.59
N LEU A 455 5.67 21.61 -0.72
CA LEU A 455 5.94 21.35 0.70
C LEU A 455 4.78 20.69 1.44
N GLN A 456 3.53 20.97 1.07
CA GLN A 456 2.36 20.34 1.68
C GLN A 456 2.21 18.85 1.35
N ARG A 457 2.92 18.38 0.32
CA ARG A 457 2.78 17.05 -0.27
C ARG A 457 4.13 16.32 -0.38
N LEU A 458 5.12 16.73 0.41
CA LEU A 458 6.40 16.04 0.46
C LEU A 458 6.20 14.53 0.66
N PRO A 459 6.95 13.70 -0.08
CA PRO A 459 6.79 12.26 -0.02
C PRO A 459 7.18 11.75 1.38
N GLY A 460 6.51 10.69 1.83
CA GLY A 460 6.75 10.12 3.15
C GLY A 460 6.18 10.93 4.31
N LEU A 461 5.61 12.12 4.10
CA LEU A 461 4.92 12.90 5.14
C LEU A 461 3.39 12.76 5.06
N GLY A 462 2.77 12.48 6.20
CA GLY A 462 1.32 12.40 6.40
C GLY A 462 0.84 13.41 7.44
N ARG A 463 -0.48 13.60 7.56
CA ARG A 463 -1.05 14.47 8.61
C ARG A 463 -1.13 13.71 9.93
N VAL A 464 -0.88 14.42 11.04
CA VAL A 464 -1.03 13.86 12.40
C VAL A 464 -2.50 13.73 12.76
N LYS A 465 -3.28 14.78 12.51
CA LYS A 465 -4.73 14.85 12.72
C LYS A 465 -5.36 15.70 11.62
N SER A 466 -6.66 15.55 11.42
CA SER A 466 -7.44 16.33 10.45
C SER A 466 -7.49 17.84 10.76
N GLU A 467 -7.40 18.19 12.05
CA GLU A 467 -7.46 19.57 12.57
C GLU A 467 -6.08 20.24 12.71
N SER A 468 -4.99 19.48 12.53
CA SER A 468 -3.62 19.99 12.66
C SER A 468 -2.94 20.06 11.30
N ASP A 469 -2.30 21.19 11.02
CA ASP A 469 -1.39 21.31 9.88
C ASP A 469 -0.04 20.61 10.12
N GLU A 470 0.17 20.08 11.32
CA GLU A 470 1.33 19.26 11.62
C GLU A 470 1.38 17.99 10.77
N ARG A 471 2.61 17.64 10.41
CA ARG A 471 2.94 16.45 9.65
C ARG A 471 3.75 15.49 10.49
N GLN A 472 3.81 14.25 10.04
CA GLN A 472 4.70 13.22 10.58
C GLN A 472 5.16 12.32 9.45
N PHE A 473 6.29 11.65 9.63
CA PHE A 473 6.68 10.58 8.71
C PHE A 473 5.68 9.44 8.80
N ILE A 474 5.23 8.95 7.65
CA ILE A 474 4.26 7.86 7.54
C ILE A 474 4.91 6.49 7.75
N ASP A 475 6.23 6.41 7.61
CA ASP A 475 6.98 5.17 7.65
C ASP A 475 8.35 5.39 8.31
N ILE A 476 8.67 4.52 9.27
CA ILE A 476 9.94 4.56 10.01
C ILE A 476 11.13 4.21 9.12
N PHE A 477 10.97 3.34 8.12
CA PHE A 477 12.02 3.00 7.15
C PHE A 477 12.51 4.23 6.39
N ILE A 478 11.58 5.08 5.94
CA ILE A 478 11.93 6.33 5.24
C ILE A 478 12.65 7.28 6.19
N LEU A 479 12.12 7.45 7.40
CA LEU A 479 12.71 8.35 8.39
C LEU A 479 14.11 7.90 8.79
N ASP A 480 14.26 6.63 9.11
CA ASP A 480 15.50 6.04 9.63
C ASP A 480 16.59 5.98 8.54
N GLY A 481 16.21 5.72 7.29
CA GLY A 481 17.13 5.85 6.15
C GLY A 481 17.60 7.29 5.90
N LEU A 482 16.71 8.29 6.05
CA LEU A 482 17.08 9.71 5.95
C LEU A 482 18.01 10.13 7.10
N TRP A 483 17.75 9.65 8.31
CA TRP A 483 18.64 9.85 9.45
C TRP A 483 20.02 9.23 9.23
N ALA A 484 20.08 8.03 8.65
CA ALA A 484 21.33 7.36 8.35
C ALA A 484 22.14 8.13 7.30
N GLU A 485 21.50 8.59 6.21
CA GLU A 485 22.18 9.45 5.23
C GLU A 485 22.65 10.78 5.84
N ASP A 486 21.87 11.36 6.74
CA ASP A 486 22.23 12.61 7.42
C ASP A 486 23.51 12.45 8.27
N ILE A 487 23.66 11.32 8.97
CA ILE A 487 24.89 10.97 9.70
C ILE A 487 26.04 10.70 8.73
N ILE A 488 25.81 9.94 7.66
CA ILE A 488 26.85 9.64 6.65
C ILE A 488 27.40 10.94 6.05
N ASP A 489 26.52 11.87 5.67
CA ASP A 489 26.91 13.17 5.12
C ASP A 489 27.68 14.00 6.14
N ALA A 490 27.24 14.00 7.40
CA ALA A 490 27.90 14.73 8.48
C ALA A 490 29.32 14.22 8.74
N VAL A 491 29.50 12.89 8.81
CA VAL A 491 30.82 12.29 8.99
C VAL A 491 31.69 12.60 7.76
N ASN A 492 31.20 12.36 6.55
CA ASN A 492 31.95 12.57 5.30
C ASN A 492 32.39 14.03 5.10
N SER A 493 31.57 15.00 5.53
CA SER A 493 31.88 16.43 5.47
C SER A 493 32.55 16.98 6.73
N PHE A 494 32.73 16.13 7.75
CA PHE A 494 33.19 16.51 9.09
C PHE A 494 32.39 17.69 9.68
N ASP A 495 31.06 17.64 9.52
CA ASP A 495 30.12 18.68 9.95
C ASP A 495 30.07 18.76 11.48
N LYS A 496 30.64 19.82 12.05
CA LYS A 496 30.63 20.04 13.51
C LYS A 496 29.33 20.64 14.04
N THR A 497 28.40 21.08 13.17
CA THR A 497 27.16 21.73 13.62
C THR A 497 26.27 20.77 14.41
N ILE A 498 26.24 19.50 14.01
CA ILE A 498 25.41 18.45 14.62
C ILE A 498 25.87 18.07 16.02
N LEU A 499 27.16 18.24 16.32
CA LEU A 499 27.74 17.91 17.64
C LEU A 499 27.08 18.71 18.77
N SER A 500 26.55 19.89 18.47
CA SER A 500 25.88 20.75 19.45
C SER A 500 24.39 20.43 19.66
N ASP A 501 23.80 19.56 18.84
CA ASP A 501 22.39 19.21 18.94
C ASP A 501 22.10 18.29 20.13
N ASN A 502 20.91 18.44 20.73
CA ASN A 502 20.44 17.58 21.82
C ASN A 502 19.41 16.56 21.30
N TRP A 503 19.87 15.62 20.48
CA TRP A 503 19.00 14.57 19.95
C TRP A 503 18.45 13.69 21.08
N LYS A 504 17.25 13.14 20.85
CA LYS A 504 16.51 12.28 21.77
C LYS A 504 16.20 10.91 21.17
N ASN A 505 15.93 10.86 19.86
CA ASN A 505 15.57 9.62 19.19
C ASN A 505 16.81 9.01 18.52
N PRO A 506 17.24 7.77 18.86
CA PRO A 506 18.35 7.10 18.18
C PRO A 506 17.93 6.55 16.81
N LEU A 507 18.92 6.24 15.96
CA LEU A 507 18.70 5.42 14.76
C LEU A 507 18.04 4.12 15.18
N LYS A 508 17.17 3.57 14.33
CA LYS A 508 16.64 2.21 14.47
C LYS A 508 17.46 1.24 13.62
N LYS A 509 17.07 -0.04 13.65
CA LYS A 509 17.84 -1.14 13.04
C LYS A 509 18.23 -0.88 11.58
N VAL A 510 17.30 -0.40 10.76
CA VAL A 510 17.53 -0.17 9.33
C VAL A 510 18.57 0.92 9.10
N GLY A 511 18.46 2.03 9.81
CA GLY A 511 19.39 3.14 9.71
C GLY A 511 20.79 2.76 10.19
N LEU A 512 20.90 2.00 11.29
CA LEU A 512 22.16 1.46 11.78
C LEU A 512 22.82 0.53 10.74
N GLU A 513 22.05 -0.35 10.10
CA GLU A 513 22.53 -1.25 9.04
C GLU A 513 23.00 -0.47 7.79
N ILE A 514 22.32 0.63 7.44
CA ILE A 514 22.72 1.53 6.35
C ILE A 514 24.08 2.16 6.63
N VAL A 515 24.27 2.76 7.81
CA VAL A 515 25.55 3.38 8.19
C VAL A 515 26.65 2.31 8.29
N ALA A 516 26.36 1.16 8.91
CA ALA A 516 27.27 0.02 9.01
C ALA A 516 27.76 -0.47 7.64
N THR A 517 26.87 -0.55 6.65
CA THR A 517 27.22 -0.97 5.28
C THR A 517 28.13 0.06 4.60
N GLU A 518 27.87 1.35 4.79
CA GLU A 518 28.72 2.43 4.25
C GLU A 518 30.13 2.40 4.87
N ILE A 519 30.25 2.14 6.18
CA ILE A 519 31.52 1.96 6.90
C ILE A 519 32.32 0.79 6.31
N ASN A 520 31.67 -0.35 6.04
CA ASN A 520 32.32 -1.57 5.55
C ASN A 520 32.74 -1.54 4.06
N GLY A 521 32.41 -0.48 3.32
CA GLY A 521 32.44 -0.43 1.84
C GLY A 521 33.62 -1.08 1.11
N ASN A 522 33.33 -1.57 -0.11
CA ASN A 522 34.20 -2.36 -1.01
C ASN A 522 35.65 -1.85 -1.10
N GLY A 523 36.56 -2.48 -0.36
CA GLY A 523 38.02 -2.37 -0.52
C GLY A 523 38.76 -1.42 0.42
N ASN A 524 38.07 -0.51 1.13
CA ASN A 524 38.69 0.52 2.00
C ASN A 524 38.12 0.54 3.44
N GLY A 525 37.52 -0.56 3.91
CA GLY A 525 36.80 -0.57 5.20
C GLY A 525 37.62 -0.10 6.40
N ASP A 526 38.93 -0.39 6.45
CA ASP A 526 39.75 -0.06 7.63
C ASP A 526 40.06 1.45 7.74
N SER A 527 40.21 2.16 6.61
CA SER A 527 40.40 3.61 6.61
C SER A 527 39.10 4.35 6.91
N LYS A 528 37.95 3.86 6.42
CA LYS A 528 36.64 4.41 6.78
C LYS A 528 36.32 4.23 8.26
N ILE A 529 36.54 3.04 8.82
CA ILE A 529 36.34 2.79 10.26
C ILE A 529 37.14 3.81 11.09
N SER A 530 38.41 4.02 10.73
CA SER A 530 39.28 4.98 11.43
C SER A 530 38.71 6.40 11.40
N PHE A 531 38.17 6.83 10.25
CA PHE A 531 37.56 8.14 10.08
C PHE A 531 36.26 8.31 10.89
N TYR A 532 35.42 7.27 10.95
CA TYR A 532 34.22 7.26 11.80
C TYR A 532 34.58 7.27 13.29
N ILE A 533 35.66 6.57 13.70
CA ILE A 533 36.17 6.61 15.08
C ILE A 533 36.69 8.01 15.43
N GLU A 534 37.34 8.72 14.50
CA GLU A 534 37.81 10.09 14.70
C GLU A 534 36.64 11.05 14.94
N TYR A 535 35.59 10.98 14.11
CA TYR A 535 34.38 11.79 14.31
C TYR A 535 33.61 11.40 15.59
N LEU A 536 33.59 10.11 15.95
CA LEU A 536 33.01 9.63 17.20
C LEU A 536 33.68 10.24 18.44
N LYS A 537 35.00 10.45 18.42
CA LYS A 537 35.71 11.09 19.56
C LYS A 537 35.20 12.51 19.81
N GLU A 538 35.04 13.30 18.74
CA GLU A 538 34.45 14.64 18.83
C GLU A 538 33.00 14.58 19.31
N ALA A 539 32.21 13.59 18.85
CA ALA A 539 30.83 13.41 19.28
C ALA A 539 30.72 13.06 20.78
N CYS A 540 31.59 12.19 21.29
CA CYS A 540 31.63 11.82 22.71
C CYS A 540 31.98 12.99 23.63
N GLU A 541 32.72 13.99 23.14
CA GLU A 541 33.05 15.21 23.87
C GLU A 541 31.97 16.31 23.74
N SER A 542 30.94 16.06 22.93
CA SER A 542 29.88 17.01 22.60
C SER A 542 28.59 16.75 23.38
N ASN A 543 27.59 17.62 23.21
CA ASN A 543 26.28 17.44 23.86
C ASN A 543 25.41 16.37 23.17
N ASN A 544 25.74 15.96 21.95
CA ASN A 544 24.93 15.03 21.18
C ASN A 544 25.24 13.56 21.50
N ILE A 545 24.82 13.11 22.69
CA ILE A 545 25.07 11.74 23.17
C ILE A 545 24.45 10.69 22.25
N ILE A 546 23.28 10.97 21.65
CA ILE A 546 22.60 10.05 20.74
C ILE A 546 23.39 9.82 19.46
N LEU A 547 24.03 10.86 18.89
CA LEU A 547 24.92 10.70 17.75
C LEU A 547 26.07 9.73 18.10
N SER A 548 26.67 9.86 19.29
CA SER A 548 27.70 8.95 19.78
C SER A 548 27.18 7.51 19.87
N CYS A 549 25.97 7.31 20.40
CA CYS A 549 25.31 6.00 20.45
C CYS A 549 25.15 5.38 19.05
N ASP A 550 24.60 6.15 18.11
CA ASP A 550 24.36 5.72 16.73
C ASP A 550 25.66 5.34 16.02
N LEU A 551 26.71 6.14 16.17
CA LEU A 551 28.03 5.88 15.58
C LEU A 551 28.65 4.61 16.17
N ILE A 552 28.64 4.45 17.49
CA ILE A 552 29.16 3.25 18.16
C ILE A 552 28.43 2.00 17.64
N ALA A 553 27.09 2.00 17.68
CA ALA A 553 26.29 0.86 17.22
C ALA A 553 26.53 0.54 15.74
N SER A 554 26.62 1.55 14.89
CA SER A 554 26.87 1.38 13.45
C SER A 554 28.28 0.84 13.17
N ILE A 555 29.31 1.30 13.87
CA ILE A 555 30.69 0.81 13.74
C ILE A 555 30.76 -0.66 14.14
N ILE A 556 30.13 -1.02 15.27
CA ILE A 556 30.07 -2.40 15.77
C ILE A 556 29.43 -3.33 14.72
N LEU A 557 28.27 -2.95 14.18
CA LEU A 557 27.56 -3.71 13.15
C LEU A 557 28.39 -3.83 11.86
N GLY A 558 29.03 -2.74 11.42
CA GLY A 558 29.86 -2.72 10.21
C GLY A 558 31.09 -3.64 10.28
N CYS A 559 31.48 -4.06 11.48
CA CYS A 559 32.64 -4.91 11.73
C CYS A 559 32.29 -6.35 12.14
N ALA A 560 31.02 -6.77 12.03
CA ALA A 560 30.52 -8.08 12.43
C ALA A 560 31.22 -9.29 11.73
N ASN A 561 32.07 -9.07 10.73
CA ASN A 561 32.85 -10.12 10.06
C ASN A 561 34.19 -10.44 10.74
N GLY A 562 34.27 -10.27 12.07
CA GLY A 562 35.44 -10.63 12.86
C GLY A 562 36.59 -9.62 12.83
N LYS A 563 36.35 -8.39 12.34
CA LYS A 563 37.32 -7.30 12.47
C LYS A 563 37.41 -6.85 13.93
N LYS A 564 38.63 -6.70 14.43
CA LYS A 564 38.86 -6.15 15.77
C LYS A 564 38.65 -4.64 15.73
N ILE A 565 37.77 -4.14 16.59
CA ILE A 565 37.54 -2.72 16.81
C ILE A 565 38.06 -2.36 18.19
N ASP A 566 38.86 -1.30 18.24
CA ASP A 566 39.30 -0.70 19.49
C ASP A 566 38.64 0.68 19.62
N PHE A 567 37.93 0.89 20.72
CA PHE A 567 37.37 2.19 21.11
C PHE A 567 38.21 2.76 22.25
N PRO A 568 39.39 3.35 21.98
CA PRO A 568 40.34 3.71 23.02
C PRO A 568 39.75 4.71 24.01
N ASP A 569 39.55 4.26 25.26
CA ASP A 569 39.06 5.02 26.41
C ASP A 569 37.69 5.70 26.22
N ILE A 570 36.83 5.18 25.34
CA ILE A 570 35.48 5.73 25.17
C ILE A 570 34.61 5.35 26.38
N LYS A 571 34.12 6.38 27.07
CA LYS A 571 33.15 6.26 28.16
C LYS A 571 31.91 7.05 27.79
N LEU A 572 30.80 6.35 27.60
CA LEU A 572 29.53 6.97 27.29
C LEU A 572 28.61 6.88 28.50
N SER A 573 28.04 8.01 28.91
CA SER A 573 27.05 8.07 29.99
C SER A 573 25.72 8.59 29.46
N ASP A 574 24.61 8.17 30.05
CA ASP A 574 23.25 8.66 29.73
C ASP A 574 22.84 8.47 28.25
N GLY A 575 23.41 7.45 27.60
CA GLY A 575 23.13 7.14 26.19
C GLY A 575 21.82 6.37 25.98
N HIS A 576 21.29 6.40 24.75
CA HIS A 576 20.15 5.59 24.36
C HIS A 576 20.43 4.87 23.03
N PHE A 577 20.48 3.55 23.09
CA PHE A 577 20.66 2.66 21.95
C PHE A 577 19.34 1.97 21.59
N SER A 578 18.95 2.00 20.31
CA SER A 578 17.88 1.13 19.83
C SER A 578 18.34 -0.33 19.66
N LEU A 579 19.59 -0.50 19.24
CA LEU A 579 20.18 -1.80 18.99
C LEU A 579 21.67 -1.71 19.29
N LEU A 580 22.15 -2.63 20.11
CA LEU A 580 23.56 -2.88 20.34
C LEU A 580 23.81 -4.37 20.09
N ASP A 581 24.53 -4.71 19.01
CA ASP A 581 24.74 -6.11 18.62
C ASP A 581 26.22 -6.50 18.71
N PHE A 582 26.58 -7.24 19.76
CA PHE A 582 27.92 -7.78 19.93
C PHE A 582 28.11 -9.21 19.38
N SER A 583 27.08 -9.81 18.78
CA SER A 583 27.04 -11.25 18.43
C SER A 583 28.28 -11.72 17.68
N ASP A 584 28.70 -10.95 16.66
CA ASP A 584 29.76 -11.31 15.72
C ASP A 584 30.91 -10.28 15.67
N SER A 585 30.90 -9.26 16.54
CA SER A 585 31.92 -8.21 16.60
C SER A 585 33.01 -8.49 17.64
N HIS A 586 34.22 -7.96 17.37
CA HIS A 586 35.37 -8.05 18.27
C HIS A 586 35.69 -6.67 18.84
N VAL A 587 34.95 -6.27 19.87
CA VAL A 587 35.02 -4.94 20.47
C VAL A 587 35.94 -4.92 21.69
N GLU A 588 36.78 -3.88 21.82
CA GLU A 588 37.63 -3.62 22.99
C GLU A 588 37.52 -2.18 23.51
N ASN A 589 37.76 -2.01 24.81
CA ASN A 589 38.02 -0.73 25.51
C ASN A 589 36.86 0.29 25.63
N ILE A 590 35.59 -0.13 25.58
CA ILE A 590 34.44 0.77 25.73
C ILE A 590 33.67 0.54 27.03
N THR A 591 33.22 1.64 27.67
CA THR A 591 32.37 1.60 28.86
C THR A 591 31.07 2.37 28.61
N PHE A 592 29.95 1.75 28.95
CA PHE A 592 28.63 2.36 28.96
C PHE A 592 28.14 2.48 30.40
N LYS A 593 27.67 3.66 30.80
CA LYS A 593 27.16 3.93 32.14
C LYS A 593 25.79 4.59 32.06
N GLU A 594 24.83 4.13 32.86
CA GLU A 594 23.49 4.75 32.93
C GLU A 594 22.78 4.86 31.55
N CYS A 595 23.10 3.94 30.63
CA CYS A 595 22.53 3.93 29.28
C CYS A 595 21.21 3.14 29.23
N ILE A 596 20.32 3.51 28.31
CA ILE A 596 19.14 2.75 27.92
C ILE A 596 19.46 1.97 26.64
N ILE A 597 19.19 0.67 26.61
CA ILE A 597 19.41 -0.20 25.46
C ILE A 597 18.11 -0.95 25.15
N GLU A 598 17.47 -0.67 24.02
CA GLU A 598 16.22 -1.33 23.64
C GLU A 598 16.46 -2.82 23.30
N GLU A 599 17.36 -3.11 22.36
CA GLU A 599 17.78 -4.47 22.04
C GLU A 599 19.28 -4.66 22.24
N PHE A 600 19.68 -5.64 23.06
CA PHE A 600 21.08 -5.98 23.27
C PHE A 600 21.36 -7.44 22.91
N TYR A 601 22.30 -7.68 22.00
CA TYR A 601 22.74 -9.03 21.64
C TYR A 601 24.14 -9.29 22.19
N LEU A 602 24.25 -10.32 23.03
CA LEU A 602 25.51 -10.67 23.68
C LEU A 602 26.52 -11.33 22.71
N PRO A 603 27.83 -11.14 22.96
CA PRO A 603 28.89 -11.64 22.09
C PRO A 603 29.10 -13.15 22.20
N LYS A 604 29.28 -13.84 21.07
CA LYS A 604 29.64 -15.28 21.09
C LYS A 604 31.04 -15.54 21.69
N LYS A 605 31.92 -14.54 21.66
CA LYS A 605 33.32 -14.63 22.12
C LYS A 605 33.57 -13.68 23.28
N LYS A 606 34.65 -13.92 24.05
CA LYS A 606 35.04 -12.99 25.12
C LYS A 606 35.46 -11.65 24.52
N LEU A 607 34.85 -10.57 25.00
CA LEU A 607 35.30 -9.21 24.75
C LEU A 607 36.38 -8.82 25.77
N LYS A 608 37.13 -7.75 25.49
CA LYS A 608 38.21 -7.26 26.34
C LYS A 608 37.93 -5.83 26.78
N ASN A 609 38.03 -5.54 28.07
CA ASN A 609 37.86 -4.20 28.64
C ASN A 609 36.53 -3.54 28.22
N ILE A 610 35.44 -4.30 28.28
CA ILE A 610 34.08 -3.79 28.09
C ILE A 610 33.41 -3.76 29.45
N ASN A 611 32.67 -2.69 29.75
CA ASN A 611 31.83 -2.61 30.96
C ASN A 611 30.49 -1.95 30.62
N LEU A 612 29.40 -2.54 31.08
CA LEU A 612 28.06 -1.96 31.10
C LEU A 612 27.69 -1.80 32.57
N ILE A 613 27.52 -0.57 33.02
CA ILE A 613 27.35 -0.23 34.44
C ILE A 613 26.03 0.54 34.60
N ASP A 614 25.16 0.10 35.51
CA ASP A 614 23.91 0.79 35.86
C ASP A 614 23.00 1.07 34.64
N CYS A 615 23.06 0.23 33.60
CA CYS A 615 22.28 0.41 32.38
C CYS A 615 20.89 -0.24 32.48
N THR A 616 19.92 0.25 31.72
CA THR A 616 18.60 -0.38 31.54
C THR A 616 18.52 -1.06 30.18
N ILE A 617 18.22 -2.35 30.15
CA ILE A 617 18.14 -3.17 28.94
C ILE A 617 16.71 -3.71 28.79
N ASN A 618 15.98 -3.31 27.75
CA ASN A 618 14.59 -3.72 27.58
C ASN A 618 14.51 -5.19 27.11
N GLN A 619 15.36 -5.58 26.16
CA GLN A 619 15.41 -6.95 25.65
C GLN A 619 16.86 -7.42 25.46
N LEU A 620 17.24 -8.46 26.20
CA LEU A 620 18.55 -9.11 26.12
C LEU A 620 18.46 -10.43 25.33
N TYR A 621 19.35 -10.60 24.35
CA TYR A 621 19.47 -11.78 23.51
C TYR A 621 20.79 -12.51 23.76
N GLY A 622 20.76 -13.84 23.61
CA GLY A 622 21.92 -14.72 23.80
C GLY A 622 21.86 -15.58 25.06
N ILE A 623 21.07 -15.20 26.06
CA ILE A 623 20.83 -15.93 27.32
C ILE A 623 19.35 -15.85 27.71
N SER A 624 18.86 -16.80 28.50
CA SER A 624 17.45 -16.85 28.92
C SER A 624 17.21 -16.53 30.41
N SER A 625 18.27 -16.23 31.18
CA SER A 625 18.15 -15.87 32.60
C SER A 625 19.33 -15.03 33.11
N ASP A 626 19.12 -14.34 34.24
CA ASP A 626 20.16 -13.55 34.95
C ASP A 626 21.39 -14.37 35.37
N ALA A 627 21.21 -15.67 35.64
CA ALA A 627 22.30 -16.52 36.14
C ALA A 627 23.47 -16.66 35.14
N SER A 628 23.21 -16.37 33.86
CA SER A 628 24.17 -16.49 32.77
C SER A 628 24.73 -15.13 32.34
N LEU A 629 24.50 -14.06 33.11
CA LEU A 629 25.01 -12.73 32.79
C LEU A 629 26.54 -12.67 32.84
N PRO A 630 27.19 -12.04 31.85
CA PRO A 630 28.62 -11.80 31.91
C PRO A 630 28.99 -10.82 33.03
N ASN A 631 30.13 -11.04 33.69
CA ASN A 631 30.59 -10.19 34.80
C ASN A 631 30.81 -8.71 34.44
N TRP A 632 30.94 -8.37 33.15
CA TRP A 632 31.07 -6.99 32.71
C TRP A 632 29.73 -6.26 32.58
N VAL A 633 28.61 -6.96 32.80
CA VAL A 633 27.28 -6.36 32.95
C VAL A 633 27.04 -6.21 34.46
N GLU A 634 27.25 -5.01 34.97
CA GLU A 634 27.28 -4.70 36.40
C GLU A 634 26.09 -3.81 36.77
N SER A 635 25.28 -4.25 37.75
CA SER A 635 24.15 -3.48 38.28
C SER A 635 23.10 -3.03 37.24
N CYS A 636 23.04 -3.70 36.09
CA CYS A 636 22.06 -3.38 35.05
C CYS A 636 20.67 -3.94 35.36
N LEU A 637 19.63 -3.18 35.00
CA LEU A 637 18.25 -3.62 35.03
C LEU A 637 17.89 -4.24 33.68
N ILE A 638 17.49 -5.52 33.67
CA ILE A 638 17.08 -6.22 32.44
C ILE A 638 15.57 -6.51 32.53
N GLU A 639 14.78 -5.97 31.60
CA GLU A 639 13.33 -6.18 31.61
C GLU A 639 12.97 -7.57 31.06
N ASN A 640 13.58 -7.98 29.94
CA ASN A 640 13.25 -9.24 29.26
C ASN A 640 14.50 -9.97 28.77
N PHE A 641 14.53 -11.29 28.99
CA PHE A 641 15.53 -12.22 28.46
C PHE A 641 15.04 -12.93 27.19
N GLU A 642 15.93 -13.62 26.48
CA GLU A 642 15.56 -14.42 25.31
C GLU A 642 14.67 -15.60 25.72
N ALA A 643 13.38 -15.48 25.45
CA ALA A 643 12.39 -16.43 25.89
C ALA A 643 12.40 -17.71 25.03
N VAL A 644 12.84 -18.83 25.60
CA VAL A 644 12.75 -20.18 25.00
C VAL A 644 11.71 -21.05 25.71
N ASP A 645 10.80 -20.42 26.47
CA ASP A 645 9.87 -21.06 27.40
C ASP A 645 8.60 -21.64 26.75
N THR A 646 8.41 -21.48 25.43
CA THR A 646 7.41 -22.23 24.66
C THR A 646 7.93 -22.59 23.26
N VAL A 647 7.35 -23.61 22.62
CA VAL A 647 7.74 -23.99 21.25
C VAL A 647 7.49 -22.85 20.25
N SER A 648 6.46 -22.02 20.46
CA SER A 648 6.21 -20.85 19.63
C SER A 648 7.29 -19.77 19.81
N ARG A 649 7.75 -19.53 21.04
CA ARG A 649 8.82 -18.57 21.32
C ARG A 649 10.18 -19.06 20.82
N ILE A 650 10.48 -20.36 20.94
CA ILE A 650 11.70 -20.97 20.35
C ILE A 650 11.77 -20.77 18.83
N LYS A 651 10.62 -20.80 18.12
CA LYS A 651 10.61 -20.54 16.68
C LYS A 651 11.06 -19.12 16.33
N LYS A 652 10.73 -18.16 17.20
CA LYS A 652 11.03 -16.73 17.07
C LYS A 652 12.37 -16.32 17.68
N ALA A 653 12.97 -17.18 18.52
CA ALA A 653 14.29 -16.96 19.10
C ALA A 653 15.36 -16.85 18.01
N ASN A 654 16.38 -16.02 18.25
CA ASN A 654 17.46 -15.74 17.32
C ASN A 654 18.48 -16.89 17.33
N LEU A 655 18.05 -18.09 16.96
CA LEU A 655 18.82 -19.33 17.01
C LEU A 655 18.85 -20.03 15.65
N SER A 656 19.94 -20.73 15.37
CA SER A 656 20.09 -21.51 14.14
C SER A 656 19.00 -22.58 14.02
N ILE A 657 18.74 -23.08 12.81
CA ILE A 657 17.72 -24.14 12.61
C ILE A 657 18.04 -25.38 13.48
N PRO A 658 19.29 -25.90 13.49
CA PRO A 658 19.67 -26.99 14.40
C PRO A 658 19.46 -26.67 15.88
N GLN A 659 19.79 -25.45 16.33
CA GLN A 659 19.62 -25.01 17.72
C GLN A 659 18.14 -24.96 18.12
N ARG A 660 17.26 -24.40 17.28
CA ARG A 660 15.80 -24.34 17.53
C ARG A 660 15.19 -25.74 17.63
N ILE A 661 15.60 -26.65 16.76
CA ILE A 661 15.16 -28.06 16.81
C ILE A 661 15.63 -28.72 18.10
N PHE A 662 16.90 -28.55 18.46
CA PHE A 662 17.49 -29.11 19.67
C PHE A 662 16.78 -28.63 20.95
N ILE A 663 16.62 -27.32 21.12
CA ILE A 663 15.93 -26.76 22.29
C ILE A 663 14.48 -27.25 22.36
N THR A 664 13.80 -27.35 21.22
CA THR A 664 12.43 -27.88 21.17
C THR A 664 12.39 -29.33 21.66
N ILE A 665 13.35 -30.17 21.25
CA ILE A 665 13.47 -31.56 21.71
C ILE A 665 13.71 -31.59 23.22
N ILE A 666 14.70 -30.85 23.72
CA ILE A 666 15.05 -30.80 25.15
C ILE A 666 13.87 -30.37 26.00
N ARG A 667 13.10 -29.36 25.59
CA ARG A 667 11.95 -28.92 26.38
C ARG A 667 10.80 -29.93 26.35
N LYS A 668 10.54 -30.55 25.20
CA LYS A 668 9.53 -31.62 25.11
C LYS A 668 9.89 -32.83 25.97
N THR A 669 11.17 -33.21 26.04
CA THR A 669 11.58 -34.41 26.78
C THR A 669 11.84 -34.13 28.26
N PHE A 670 12.61 -33.11 28.62
CA PHE A 670 13.05 -32.88 30.00
C PHE A 670 12.09 -32.02 30.84
N PHE A 671 11.47 -31.00 30.24
CA PHE A 671 10.82 -29.91 31.00
C PHE A 671 9.30 -29.82 30.84
N GLN A 672 8.71 -30.57 29.92
CA GLN A 672 7.26 -30.74 29.85
C GLN A 672 6.80 -31.91 30.74
N PRO A 673 5.63 -31.83 31.39
CA PRO A 673 5.12 -32.90 32.26
C PRO A 673 5.00 -34.27 31.56
N GLY A 674 5.51 -35.32 32.20
CA GLY A 674 5.48 -36.70 31.70
C GLY A 674 6.83 -37.43 31.84
N SER A 675 6.78 -38.76 31.87
CA SER A 675 7.98 -39.61 31.99
C SER A 675 8.69 -39.87 30.65
N ALA A 676 7.95 -39.84 29.53
CA ALA A 676 8.47 -40.10 28.19
C ALA A 676 7.65 -39.37 27.10
N ARG A 677 8.18 -39.29 25.87
CA ARG A 677 7.48 -38.74 24.69
C ARG A 677 7.36 -39.76 23.58
N LYS A 678 6.14 -39.93 23.04
CA LYS A 678 5.90 -40.66 21.79
C LYS A 678 6.57 -39.96 20.61
N GLU A 679 7.08 -40.73 19.65
CA GLU A 679 7.75 -40.21 18.45
C GLU A 679 6.92 -39.15 17.71
N GLU A 680 5.63 -39.43 17.47
CA GLU A 680 4.73 -38.48 16.82
C GLU A 680 4.60 -37.16 17.59
N ALA A 681 4.55 -37.20 18.93
CA ALA A 681 4.44 -35.99 19.77
C ALA A 681 5.75 -35.20 19.83
N LEU A 682 6.89 -35.89 19.83
CA LEU A 682 8.21 -35.28 19.78
C LEU A 682 8.41 -34.54 18.45
N LEU A 683 8.08 -35.19 17.33
CA LEU A 683 8.28 -34.67 15.98
C LEU A 683 7.21 -33.66 15.52
N ARG A 684 6.03 -33.65 16.17
CA ARG A 684 4.94 -32.72 15.84
C ARG A 684 5.40 -31.26 15.83
N GLY A 685 5.20 -30.59 14.70
CA GLY A 685 5.52 -29.17 14.51
C GLY A 685 6.97 -28.85 14.13
N LEU A 686 7.85 -29.87 14.06
CA LEU A 686 9.25 -29.73 13.60
C LEU A 686 9.40 -29.93 12.09
N GLY A 687 8.50 -30.68 11.44
CA GLY A 687 8.61 -30.99 10.00
C GLY A 687 8.56 -29.79 9.04
N LEU A 688 7.94 -28.67 9.44
CA LEU A 688 7.93 -27.43 8.66
C LEU A 688 9.27 -26.67 8.71
N ILE A 689 10.02 -26.87 9.79
CA ILE A 689 11.30 -26.20 10.09
C ILE A 689 12.47 -27.06 9.56
N ASP A 690 12.32 -28.37 9.62
CA ASP A 690 13.35 -29.33 9.27
C ASP A 690 13.35 -29.72 7.78
N ARG A 691 13.71 -28.78 6.90
CA ARG A 691 13.82 -29.04 5.45
C ARG A 691 15.05 -29.88 5.07
N LYS A 692 16.07 -29.97 5.95
CA LYS A 692 17.38 -30.61 5.70
C LYS A 692 17.62 -31.92 6.49
N GLY A 693 16.65 -32.40 7.27
CA GLY A 693 16.73 -33.65 8.04
C GLY A 693 17.57 -33.60 9.32
N PHE A 694 17.73 -32.41 9.92
CA PHE A 694 18.46 -32.17 11.17
C PHE A 694 17.81 -32.85 12.39
N THR A 695 16.49 -32.98 12.42
CA THR A 695 15.78 -33.59 13.58
C THR A 695 16.27 -35.00 13.85
N LYS A 696 16.40 -35.82 12.80
CA LYS A 696 16.88 -37.20 12.92
C LYS A 696 18.34 -37.25 13.37
N LYS A 697 19.19 -36.34 12.86
CA LYS A 697 20.60 -36.23 13.26
C LYS A 697 20.74 -35.87 14.75
N ILE A 698 19.98 -34.87 15.22
CA ILE A 698 19.99 -34.42 16.61
C ILE A 698 19.46 -35.53 17.54
N VAL A 699 18.34 -36.17 17.22
CA VAL A 699 17.80 -37.28 18.04
C VAL A 699 18.81 -38.42 18.15
N ASN A 700 19.46 -38.82 17.06
CA ASN A 700 20.48 -39.87 17.07
C ASN A 700 21.71 -39.47 17.90
N LEU A 701 22.12 -38.19 17.85
CA LEU A 701 23.20 -37.66 18.68
C LEU A 701 22.86 -37.78 20.17
N LEU A 702 21.65 -37.38 20.57
CA LEU A 702 21.20 -37.46 21.95
C LEU A 702 21.09 -38.90 22.47
N ILE A 703 20.72 -39.85 21.62
CA ILE A 703 20.73 -41.27 21.95
C ILE A 703 22.17 -41.77 22.14
N ARG A 704 23.07 -41.43 21.21
CA ARG A 704 24.48 -41.84 21.27
C ARG A 704 25.21 -41.30 22.51
N GLU A 705 24.84 -40.10 22.97
CA GLU A 705 25.40 -39.49 24.18
C GLU A 705 24.65 -39.88 25.47
N ASN A 706 23.72 -40.85 25.42
CA ASN A 706 22.90 -41.29 26.57
C ASN A 706 22.11 -40.17 27.28
N ILE A 707 21.71 -39.14 26.51
CA ILE A 707 20.89 -38.02 26.99
C ILE A 707 19.40 -38.38 26.92
N ILE A 708 19.01 -39.08 25.85
CA ILE A 708 17.67 -39.66 25.73
C ILE A 708 17.78 -41.13 25.34
N GLU A 709 16.93 -41.98 25.89
CA GLU A 709 16.82 -43.39 25.53
C GLU A 709 15.64 -43.59 24.57
N LYS A 710 15.81 -44.51 23.60
CA LYS A 710 14.75 -44.90 22.67
C LYS A 710 14.27 -46.30 23.04
N ASP A 711 13.01 -46.40 23.45
CA ASP A 711 12.37 -47.66 23.85
C ASP A 711 11.13 -47.95 22.98
N LYS A 712 10.70 -49.22 22.90
CA LYS A 712 9.56 -49.66 22.09
C LYS A 712 8.32 -49.81 22.99
N GLY A 713 7.47 -48.79 22.96
CA GLY A 713 6.18 -48.80 23.66
C GLY A 713 5.08 -49.59 22.93
N LYS A 714 3.91 -49.69 23.58
CA LYS A 714 2.72 -50.38 23.03
C LYS A 714 2.17 -49.77 21.73
N GLU A 715 2.41 -48.47 21.51
CA GLU A 715 1.89 -47.68 20.38
C GLU A 715 3.02 -46.94 19.63
N GLY A 716 4.18 -47.56 19.48
CA GLY A 716 5.34 -46.99 18.77
C GLY A 716 6.52 -46.64 19.68
N TYR A 717 7.51 -45.92 19.13
CA TYR A 717 8.73 -45.58 19.86
C TYR A 717 8.48 -44.47 20.90
N LEU A 718 9.09 -44.65 22.08
CA LEU A 718 9.11 -43.72 23.19
C LEU A 718 10.53 -43.18 23.38
N TYR A 719 10.63 -41.88 23.66
CA TYR A 719 11.87 -41.19 23.97
C TYR A 719 11.85 -40.78 25.44
N ILE A 720 12.77 -41.33 26.22
CA ILE A 720 12.85 -41.18 27.67
C ILE A 720 14.06 -40.30 28.02
N PRO A 721 13.88 -39.16 28.71
CA PRO A 721 15.01 -38.32 29.11
C PRO A 721 15.80 -38.96 30.26
N ASN A 722 17.13 -38.92 30.18
CA ASN A 722 17.98 -39.29 31.31
C ASN A 722 17.93 -38.20 32.39
N ARG A 723 17.30 -38.48 33.53
CA ARG A 723 17.07 -37.46 34.57
C ARG A 723 18.34 -36.93 35.24
N SER A 724 19.48 -37.64 35.16
CA SER A 724 20.76 -37.11 35.65
C SER A 724 21.24 -35.90 34.84
N GLU A 725 20.85 -35.81 33.56
CA GLU A 725 21.26 -34.72 32.66
C GLU A 725 20.37 -33.46 32.78
N VAL A 726 19.34 -33.47 33.64
CA VAL A 726 18.40 -32.34 33.78
C VAL A 726 19.13 -31.03 34.10
N ALA A 727 20.10 -31.06 35.02
CA ALA A 727 20.87 -29.88 35.40
C ALA A 727 21.72 -29.33 34.23
N ARG A 728 22.37 -30.24 33.48
CA ARG A 728 23.13 -29.90 32.28
C ARG A 728 22.24 -29.30 31.19
N MET A 729 21.10 -29.93 30.92
CA MET A 729 20.14 -29.44 29.93
C MET A 729 19.54 -28.09 30.33
N LYS A 730 19.33 -27.86 31.63
CA LYS A 730 18.87 -26.57 32.14
C LYS A 730 19.94 -25.49 31.91
N SER A 731 21.20 -25.75 32.27
CA SER A 731 22.31 -24.82 31.99
C SER A 731 22.43 -24.50 30.50
N ILE A 732 22.23 -25.46 29.59
CA ILE A 732 22.22 -25.18 28.15
C ILE A 732 21.05 -24.28 27.73
N LEU A 733 19.86 -24.46 28.32
CA LEU A 733 18.71 -23.60 28.06
C LEU A 733 18.90 -22.18 28.63
N ASP A 734 19.58 -22.06 29.76
CA ASP A 734 19.86 -20.80 30.44
C ASP A 734 20.96 -20.01 29.66
N ASP A 735 22.04 -20.70 29.27
CA ASP A 735 23.20 -20.10 28.59
C ASP A 735 23.01 -19.88 27.08
N LEU A 736 22.13 -20.63 26.42
CA LEU A 736 21.86 -20.59 24.97
C LEU A 736 23.14 -20.43 24.13
N LYS A 737 23.32 -19.29 23.43
CA LYS A 737 24.46 -19.02 22.54
C LYS A 737 25.80 -19.01 23.27
N HIS A 738 25.80 -18.77 24.58
CA HIS A 738 26.99 -18.77 25.43
C HIS A 738 27.32 -20.14 26.01
N SER A 739 26.49 -21.16 25.75
CA SER A 739 26.74 -22.49 26.28
C SER A 739 28.06 -23.06 25.75
N LYS A 740 28.97 -23.36 26.67
CA LYS A 740 30.25 -24.04 26.37
C LYS A 740 30.11 -25.56 26.37
N ASP A 741 28.89 -26.07 26.49
CA ASP A 741 28.64 -27.50 26.47
C ASP A 741 29.03 -28.10 25.11
N LYS A 742 29.74 -29.22 25.15
CA LYS A 742 30.21 -29.92 23.94
C LYS A 742 29.05 -30.31 23.01
N LEU A 743 27.87 -30.61 23.58
CA LEU A 743 26.67 -30.93 22.83
C LEU A 743 26.16 -29.72 22.06
N TRP A 744 26.09 -28.56 22.71
CA TRP A 744 25.65 -27.31 22.08
C TRP A 744 26.58 -26.91 20.92
N GLN A 745 27.89 -27.02 21.12
CA GLN A 745 28.89 -26.74 20.08
C GLN A 745 28.76 -27.69 18.88
N ARG A 746 28.56 -28.99 19.13
CA ARG A 746 28.33 -29.98 18.05
C ARG A 746 27.08 -29.68 17.24
N ILE A 747 26.01 -29.22 17.88
CA ILE A 747 24.75 -28.89 17.22
C ILE A 747 24.87 -27.59 16.42
N SER A 748 25.58 -26.61 16.97
CA SER A 748 25.84 -25.34 16.29
C SER A 748 26.66 -25.51 15.01
N ASN A 749 27.54 -26.51 14.97
CA ASN A 749 28.36 -26.84 13.79
C ASN A 749 27.67 -27.77 12.77
N MET A 750 26.38 -28.09 12.94
CA MET A 750 25.64 -28.93 11.98
C MET A 750 25.15 -28.17 10.74
N GLU A 751 25.23 -26.84 10.75
CA GLU A 751 24.58 -25.96 9.77
C GLU A 751 25.24 -25.98 8.38
#